data_AF-A0A3Q1BGZ1-F1
#
_entry.id   AF-A0A3Q1BGZ1-F1
#
_cell.length_a   1.000
_cell.length_b   1.000
_cell.length_c   1.000
_cell.angle_alpha   90.00
_cell.angle_beta   90.00
_cell.angle_gamma   90.00
#
_symmetry.space_group_name_H-M   'P 1'
#
loop_
_entity.id
_entity.type
_entity.pdbx_description
1 polymer ?
#
loop_
_entity_poly.entity_id
_entity_poly.type
_entity_poly.pdbx_seq_one_letter_code
_entity_poly.pdbx_strand_id
1 'polypeptide(L)'
;MMDPAEELKQIATWFSEEGLSPDAPKEAQLCLLWRSLQYTRSLLSNVTKELETHRSQHLAEMAEVRKSLEQIRIFTEHKDVLAQEIQDENDRLKEQLRRLISLQDAQISEVAKMLYQQGLTELIHSSPSEQVAYLLVERASLLETSEGPEKLPGDGNTTSQLGTEAQMLNTSVRQSTHKGAPRHGQSAWKRLLGLHKASQCKHSFIPAEARHLAGQAGSLERQCSRLERDLEEGSRRLAMAHNEIRRLTDELESAHLTQRTYEPELESAQQEVEQLRKEVEKLKKYEMVELRKAKELNDRLDLEIRALRNRVRSLDAEKSSLQQTVESLQEEVKRLGSALQEKQQQLITVQVEADQANELAKSRAAELIQSDHTCRDLQNKLGAHVRSLLEKESEIRSLRQQLGDAKNCTEENNLQDQKLLKHKKAVSHPCENAHCQPQDSFSTEDKELQTQLCKEDTLNKECPDYEDVMKSLLSTQEECETLKKEICETLKCLDKERSKYHEMKEKHKAKLCRAKQKFDDETTWRDEKIKSLERELSLCSHSVTKEKELVMSMTVENEKLLSERRRLLQQLNEEEHHKKDSNLTASLSKCRVDFLEMENKKLENKIFHMSNQLAVLERSLQNIHSLQFAEELKKISNHLQVFKSLPVHTSSATPLEPSEIQSSLDSSGPTKQTDATPSPHCWTSGPFRSAEMGYLNLTSTQSGPDQPAPPAALSSSENTHA
;
A
#
# COMPACT_ATOMS: atom_id res chain seq x y z
N MET A 1 44.36 51.54 -17.12
CA MET A 1 43.66 52.84 -17.10
C MET A 1 42.95 52.97 -18.43
N MET A 2 41.76 53.57 -18.46
CA MET A 2 41.15 53.99 -19.73
C MET A 2 41.82 55.29 -20.20
N ASP A 3 41.54 55.67 -21.45
CA ASP A 3 41.90 56.99 -21.96
C ASP A 3 40.98 58.05 -21.30
N PRO A 4 41.51 59.13 -20.69
CA PRO A 4 40.70 60.23 -20.18
C PRO A 4 39.72 60.82 -21.22
N ALA A 5 40.08 60.79 -22.51
CA ALA A 5 39.20 61.23 -23.60
C ALA A 5 38.05 60.25 -23.89
N GLU A 6 38.12 59.01 -23.41
CA GLU A 6 37.07 57.99 -23.49
C GLU A 6 36.21 57.96 -22.21
N GLU A 7 36.83 58.14 -21.04
CA GLU A 7 36.12 58.35 -19.76
C GLU A 7 35.18 59.58 -19.84
N LEU A 8 35.67 60.71 -20.39
CA LEU A 8 34.86 61.91 -20.59
C LEU A 8 33.70 61.71 -21.59
N LYS A 9 33.85 60.85 -22.60
CA LYS A 9 32.76 60.49 -23.52
C LYS A 9 31.69 59.65 -22.82
N GLN A 10 32.10 58.66 -22.02
CA GLN A 10 31.17 57.82 -21.25
C GLN A 10 30.37 58.65 -20.23
N ILE A 11 31.01 59.64 -19.59
CA ILE A 11 30.34 60.59 -18.70
C ILE A 11 29.33 61.47 -19.47
N ALA A 12 29.69 61.94 -20.67
CA ALA A 12 28.79 62.74 -21.50
C ALA A 12 27.59 61.96 -22.06
N THR A 13 27.77 60.68 -22.43
CA THR A 13 26.65 59.80 -22.81
C THR A 13 25.75 59.52 -21.62
N TRP A 14 26.31 59.20 -20.44
CA TRP A 14 25.51 58.98 -19.23
C TRP A 14 24.72 60.23 -18.81
N PHE A 15 25.30 61.43 -18.90
CA PHE A 15 24.54 62.67 -18.67
C PHE A 15 23.37 62.86 -19.64
N SER A 16 23.52 62.40 -20.89
CA SER A 16 22.46 62.47 -21.90
C SER A 16 21.35 61.46 -21.62
N GLU A 17 21.69 60.26 -21.13
CA GLU A 17 20.74 59.23 -20.68
C GLU A 17 19.96 59.66 -19.43
N GLU A 18 20.64 60.29 -18.47
CA GLU A 18 20.04 60.81 -17.23
C GLU A 18 19.31 62.18 -17.43
N GLY A 19 19.22 62.66 -18.69
CA GLY A 19 18.37 63.79 -19.09
C GLY A 19 18.94 65.21 -18.94
N LEU A 20 20.27 65.38 -18.79
CA LEU A 20 20.90 66.71 -18.82
C LEU A 20 21.20 67.17 -20.25
N SER A 21 21.00 68.47 -20.50
CA SER A 21 21.44 69.12 -21.73
C SER A 21 22.99 69.19 -21.80
N PRO A 22 23.61 69.01 -22.99
CA PRO A 22 25.06 69.16 -23.17
C PRO A 22 25.62 70.50 -22.69
N ASP A 23 24.85 71.59 -22.84
CA ASP A 23 25.23 72.95 -22.43
C ASP A 23 24.95 73.26 -20.94
N ALA A 24 24.59 72.25 -20.12
CA ALA A 24 24.33 72.45 -18.70
C ALA A 24 25.59 72.95 -17.95
N PRO A 25 25.44 73.89 -16.97
CA PRO A 25 26.58 74.41 -16.22
C PRO A 25 27.27 73.32 -15.40
N LYS A 26 28.60 73.45 -15.23
CA LYS A 26 29.44 72.42 -14.58
C LYS A 26 28.98 72.09 -13.16
N GLU A 27 28.54 73.07 -12.38
CA GLU A 27 27.91 72.88 -11.07
C GLU A 27 26.71 71.92 -11.11
N ALA A 28 25.86 71.98 -12.15
CA ALA A 28 24.70 71.09 -12.28
C ALA A 28 25.13 69.67 -12.64
N GLN A 29 26.08 69.51 -13.56
CA GLN A 29 26.70 68.24 -13.94
C GLN A 29 27.37 67.56 -12.72
N LEU A 30 28.15 68.32 -11.95
CA LEU A 30 28.80 67.86 -10.72
C LEU A 30 27.78 67.53 -9.61
N CYS A 31 26.71 68.32 -9.46
CA CYS A 31 25.63 68.02 -8.52
C CYS A 31 24.90 66.72 -8.86
N LEU A 32 24.71 66.40 -10.14
CA LEU A 32 24.09 65.13 -10.54
C LEU A 32 25.04 63.95 -10.28
N LEU A 33 26.30 64.03 -10.73
CA LEU A 33 27.31 62.99 -10.45
C LEU A 33 27.43 62.71 -8.94
N TRP A 34 27.46 63.75 -8.11
CA TRP A 34 27.56 63.60 -6.66
C TRP A 34 26.31 62.94 -6.05
N ARG A 35 25.11 63.29 -6.52
CA ARG A 35 23.86 62.63 -6.09
C ARG A 35 23.81 61.18 -6.51
N SER A 36 24.11 60.86 -7.77
CA SER A 36 24.10 59.47 -8.27
C SER A 36 25.22 58.63 -7.65
N LEU A 37 26.38 59.22 -7.31
CA LEU A 37 27.44 58.57 -6.53
C LEU A 37 26.99 58.28 -5.08
N GLN A 38 26.30 59.21 -4.42
CA GLN A 38 25.74 58.94 -3.08
C GLN A 38 24.62 57.90 -3.13
N TYR A 39 23.74 57.96 -4.13
CA TYR A 39 22.66 56.99 -4.33
C TYR A 39 23.20 55.59 -4.57
N THR A 40 24.10 55.40 -5.56
CA THR A 40 24.74 54.12 -5.84
C THR A 40 25.56 53.59 -4.65
N ARG A 41 26.26 54.46 -3.90
CA ARG A 41 26.96 54.07 -2.66
C ARG A 41 26.01 53.63 -1.55
N SER A 42 24.85 54.28 -1.39
CA SER A 42 23.84 53.89 -0.40
C SER A 42 23.14 52.58 -0.79
N LEU A 43 22.79 52.42 -2.07
CA LEU A 43 22.22 51.19 -2.63
C LEU A 43 23.20 50.02 -2.47
N LEU A 44 24.47 50.19 -2.86
CA LEU A 44 25.51 49.19 -2.65
C LEU A 44 25.70 48.85 -1.18
N SER A 45 25.64 49.83 -0.28
CA SER A 45 25.70 49.58 1.17
C SER A 45 24.50 48.80 1.70
N ASN A 46 23.31 48.95 1.11
CA ASN A 46 22.12 48.21 1.50
C ASN A 46 22.18 46.77 0.97
N VAL A 47 22.47 46.58 -0.32
CA VAL A 47 22.67 45.25 -0.93
C VAL A 47 23.79 44.47 -0.21
N THR A 48 24.85 45.15 0.23
CA THR A 48 25.92 44.50 1.02
C THR A 48 25.44 44.05 2.40
N LYS A 49 24.57 44.82 3.07
CA LYS A 49 23.95 44.41 4.35
C LYS A 49 22.98 43.25 4.16
N GLU A 50 22.13 43.32 3.13
CA GLU A 50 21.16 42.26 2.78
C GLU A 50 21.89 40.92 2.50
N LEU A 51 22.97 40.97 1.72
CA LEU A 51 23.84 39.83 1.47
C LEU A 51 24.44 39.26 2.76
N GLU A 52 24.87 40.10 3.70
CA GLU A 52 25.44 39.66 4.97
C GLU A 52 24.38 39.13 5.95
N THR A 53 23.15 39.66 5.92
CA THR A 53 22.02 39.06 6.65
C THR A 53 21.64 37.71 6.09
N HIS A 54 21.64 37.52 4.76
CA HIS A 54 21.38 36.21 4.15
C HIS A 54 22.51 35.20 4.41
N ARG A 55 23.78 35.63 4.44
CA ARG A 55 24.90 34.80 4.90
C ARG A 55 24.72 34.37 6.36
N SER A 56 24.31 35.29 7.22
CA SER A 56 24.07 35.02 8.65
C SER A 56 22.90 34.05 8.86
N GLN A 57 21.81 34.23 8.12
CA GLN A 57 20.65 33.31 8.09
C GLN A 57 21.08 31.91 7.64
N HIS A 58 21.74 31.79 6.49
CA HIS A 58 22.23 30.51 5.98
C HIS A 58 23.20 29.82 6.95
N LEU A 59 24.07 30.56 7.65
CA LEU A 59 24.95 29.98 8.68
C LEU A 59 24.17 29.46 9.89
N ALA A 60 23.09 30.13 10.30
CA ALA A 60 22.21 29.65 11.38
C ALA A 60 21.40 28.41 10.94
N GLU A 61 20.82 28.42 9.75
CA GLU A 61 20.13 27.27 9.14
C GLU A 61 21.07 26.05 9.03
N MET A 62 22.30 26.24 8.57
CA MET A 62 23.31 25.18 8.51
C MET A 62 23.73 24.67 9.91
N ALA A 63 23.64 25.49 10.96
CA ALA A 63 23.88 25.05 12.33
C ALA A 63 22.69 24.23 12.87
N GLU A 64 21.45 24.62 12.57
CA GLU A 64 20.26 23.85 12.92
C GLU A 64 20.18 22.51 12.19
N VAL A 65 20.51 22.47 10.89
CA VAL A 65 20.62 21.21 10.12
C VAL A 65 21.69 20.28 10.70
N ARG A 66 22.83 20.81 11.17
CA ARG A 66 23.83 19.97 11.88
C ARG A 66 23.29 19.42 13.20
N LYS A 67 22.52 20.22 13.95
CA LYS A 67 21.89 19.78 15.21
C LYS A 67 20.85 18.69 14.98
N SER A 68 20.00 18.80 13.96
CA SER A 68 19.00 17.77 13.65
C SER A 68 19.64 16.49 13.08
N LEU A 69 20.69 16.60 12.26
CA LEU A 69 21.49 15.45 11.83
C LEU A 69 22.14 14.70 13.01
N GLU A 70 22.66 15.42 14.00
CA GLU A 70 23.23 14.79 15.21
C GLU A 70 22.15 14.12 16.07
N GLN A 71 20.96 14.71 16.19
CA GLN A 71 19.82 14.06 16.84
C GLN A 71 19.41 12.78 16.09
N ILE A 72 19.36 12.79 14.75
CA ILE A 72 19.08 11.61 13.93
C ILE A 72 20.16 10.54 14.14
N ARG A 73 21.44 10.92 14.24
CA ARG A 73 22.55 10.01 14.53
C ARG A 73 22.33 9.30 15.87
N ILE A 74 22.05 10.08 16.93
CA ILE A 74 21.80 9.57 18.29
C ILE A 74 20.58 8.64 18.31
N PHE A 75 19.46 8.99 17.66
CA PHE A 75 18.28 8.11 17.59
C PHE A 75 18.53 6.83 16.78
N THR A 76 19.37 6.90 15.74
CA THR A 76 19.76 5.71 14.97
C THR A 76 20.58 4.75 15.82
N GLU A 77 21.57 5.28 16.56
CA GLU A 77 22.43 4.52 17.47
C GLU A 77 21.63 3.82 18.58
N HIS A 78 20.70 4.51 19.24
CA HIS A 78 19.79 3.88 20.23
C HIS A 78 18.90 2.79 19.63
N LYS A 79 18.39 3.01 18.41
CA LYS A 79 17.53 2.05 17.70
C LYS A 79 18.33 0.81 17.24
N ASP A 80 19.61 0.96 16.94
CA ASP A 80 20.50 -0.16 16.61
C ASP A 80 20.91 -0.95 17.86
N VAL A 81 21.13 -0.28 19.01
CA VAL A 81 21.34 -0.94 20.32
C VAL A 81 20.11 -1.77 20.73
N LEU A 82 18.90 -1.17 20.69
CA LEU A 82 17.67 -1.88 21.02
C LEU A 82 17.41 -3.09 20.09
N ALA A 83 17.77 -2.99 18.82
CA ALA A 83 17.69 -4.12 17.89
C ALA A 83 18.65 -5.26 18.26
N GLN A 84 19.83 -4.96 18.79
CA GLN A 84 20.77 -5.96 19.31
C GLN A 84 20.25 -6.59 20.61
N GLU A 85 19.71 -5.81 21.54
CA GLU A 85 19.12 -6.33 22.79
C GLU A 85 17.98 -7.32 22.52
N ILE A 86 17.08 -6.99 21.59
CA ILE A 86 15.99 -7.88 21.14
C ILE A 86 16.55 -9.16 20.47
N GLN A 87 17.63 -9.05 19.68
CA GLN A 87 18.27 -10.21 19.05
C GLN A 87 18.91 -11.15 20.09
N ASP A 88 19.62 -10.59 21.07
CA ASP A 88 20.29 -11.33 22.14
C ASP A 88 19.27 -12.03 23.05
N GLU A 89 18.15 -11.38 23.39
CA GLU A 89 17.03 -12.03 24.07
C GLU A 89 16.42 -13.15 23.22
N ASN A 90 16.20 -12.91 21.92
CA ASN A 90 15.63 -13.91 21.04
C ASN A 90 16.52 -15.16 20.94
N ASP A 91 17.84 -15.01 20.91
CA ASP A 91 18.79 -16.14 20.91
C ASP A 91 18.89 -16.83 22.28
N ARG A 92 18.75 -16.09 23.39
CA ARG A 92 18.58 -16.65 24.76
C ARG A 92 17.31 -17.50 24.86
N LEU A 93 16.19 -17.04 24.32
CA LEU A 93 14.92 -17.79 24.28
C LEU A 93 15.05 -19.06 23.40
N LYS A 94 15.70 -18.97 22.23
CA LYS A 94 16.04 -20.16 21.40
C LYS A 94 16.90 -21.17 22.15
N GLU A 95 17.85 -20.70 22.98
CA GLU A 95 18.70 -21.55 23.82
C GLU A 95 17.91 -22.24 24.94
N GLN A 96 17.01 -21.52 25.62
CA GLN A 96 16.11 -22.11 26.61
C GLN A 96 15.16 -23.14 26.00
N LEU A 97 14.58 -22.86 24.83
CA LEU A 97 13.72 -23.82 24.11
C LEU A 97 14.48 -25.09 23.71
N ARG A 98 15.71 -24.96 23.17
CA ARG A 98 16.56 -26.11 22.84
C ARG A 98 16.90 -26.97 24.06
N ARG A 99 17.10 -26.35 25.23
CA ARG A 99 17.29 -27.08 26.50
C ARG A 99 16.04 -27.83 26.94
N LEU A 100 14.86 -27.19 26.88
CA LEU A 100 13.59 -27.84 27.23
C LEU A 100 13.29 -29.05 26.32
N ILE A 101 13.52 -28.92 25.01
CA ILE A 101 13.39 -30.04 24.06
C ILE A 101 14.36 -31.17 24.44
N SER A 102 15.63 -30.87 24.69
CA SER A 102 16.62 -31.90 25.07
C SER A 102 16.30 -32.62 26.39
N LEU A 103 15.64 -31.93 27.33
CA LEU A 103 15.16 -32.52 28.59
C LEU A 103 13.93 -33.43 28.33
N GLN A 104 13.01 -32.98 27.48
CA GLN A 104 11.84 -33.76 27.08
C GLN A 104 12.24 -35.03 26.31
N ASP A 105 13.18 -34.93 25.36
CA ASP A 105 13.72 -36.07 24.61
C ASP A 105 14.42 -37.07 25.54
N ALA A 106 15.14 -36.60 26.56
CA ALA A 106 15.76 -37.45 27.57
C ALA A 106 14.71 -38.20 28.42
N GLN A 107 13.65 -37.51 28.86
CA GLN A 107 12.53 -38.11 29.61
C GLN A 107 11.76 -39.14 28.76
N ILE A 108 11.43 -38.82 27.51
CA ILE A 108 10.79 -39.75 26.57
C ILE A 108 11.71 -40.97 26.34
N SER A 109 13.02 -40.77 26.20
CA SER A 109 14.01 -41.85 26.05
C SER A 109 14.15 -42.71 27.32
N GLU A 110 13.82 -42.21 28.50
CA GLU A 110 13.79 -42.97 29.74
C GLU A 110 12.50 -43.79 29.87
N VAL A 111 11.34 -43.17 29.64
CA VAL A 111 10.04 -43.85 29.62
C VAL A 111 10.01 -44.95 28.55
N ALA A 112 10.57 -44.72 27.37
CA ALA A 112 10.70 -45.72 26.32
C ALA A 112 11.54 -46.94 26.77
N LYS A 113 12.62 -46.74 27.54
CA LYS A 113 13.41 -47.84 28.12
C LYS A 113 12.62 -48.60 29.19
N MET A 114 11.84 -47.91 30.02
CA MET A 114 10.98 -48.56 31.01
C MET A 114 9.89 -49.42 30.35
N LEU A 115 9.19 -48.89 29.35
CA LEU A 115 8.19 -49.63 28.58
C LEU A 115 8.80 -50.84 27.87
N TYR A 116 9.99 -50.69 27.27
CA TYR A 116 10.74 -51.79 26.65
C TYR A 116 11.08 -52.90 27.67
N GLN A 117 11.56 -52.53 28.86
CA GLN A 117 11.89 -53.49 29.92
C GLN A 117 10.68 -54.26 30.46
N GLN A 118 9.48 -53.65 30.43
CA GLN A 118 8.22 -54.31 30.80
C GLN A 118 7.55 -55.06 29.63
N GLY A 119 8.18 -55.12 28.45
CA GLY A 119 7.62 -55.77 27.26
C GLY A 119 6.50 -55.01 26.56
N LEU A 120 6.19 -53.78 26.99
CA LEU A 120 5.15 -52.90 26.44
C LEU A 120 5.64 -52.15 25.19
N THR A 121 6.30 -52.86 24.26
CA THR A 121 7.03 -52.23 23.13
C THR A 121 6.12 -51.52 22.14
N GLU A 122 4.87 -51.98 21.99
CA GLU A 122 3.88 -51.34 21.11
C GLU A 122 3.48 -49.94 21.61
N LEU A 123 3.56 -49.70 22.92
CA LEU A 123 3.16 -48.46 23.58
C LEU A 123 4.24 -47.35 23.47
N ILE A 124 5.47 -47.70 23.10
CA ILE A 124 6.61 -46.76 22.98
C ILE A 124 6.36 -45.69 21.90
N HIS A 125 5.59 -46.04 20.86
CA HIS A 125 5.27 -45.13 19.75
C HIS A 125 3.96 -44.36 19.94
N SER A 126 3.22 -44.62 21.02
CA SER A 126 2.01 -43.88 21.39
C SER A 126 2.33 -42.55 22.05
N SER A 127 1.42 -41.58 21.99
CA SER A 127 1.57 -40.29 22.70
C SER A 127 1.63 -40.49 24.23
N PRO A 128 2.30 -39.63 25.00
CA PRO A 128 2.36 -39.76 26.47
C PRO A 128 0.99 -39.85 27.13
N SER A 129 -0.02 -39.19 26.57
CA SER A 129 -1.44 -39.29 26.98
C SER A 129 -2.01 -40.71 26.80
N GLU A 130 -1.72 -41.38 25.70
CA GLU A 130 -2.15 -42.76 25.44
C GLU A 130 -1.37 -43.76 26.29
N GLN A 131 -0.05 -43.52 26.50
CA GLN A 131 0.78 -44.30 27.41
C GLN A 131 0.19 -44.30 28.83
N VAL A 132 -0.14 -43.11 29.36
CA VAL A 132 -0.78 -42.94 30.67
C VAL A 132 -2.19 -43.57 30.71
N ALA A 133 -3.01 -43.36 29.67
CA ALA A 133 -4.37 -43.93 29.62
C ALA A 133 -4.36 -45.46 29.66
N TYR A 134 -3.46 -46.10 28.90
CA TYR A 134 -3.30 -47.56 28.91
C TYR A 134 -2.88 -48.07 30.30
N LEU A 135 -1.86 -47.46 30.91
CA LEU A 135 -1.35 -47.84 32.23
C LEU A 135 -2.40 -47.66 33.35
N LEU A 136 -3.28 -46.66 33.23
CA LEU A 136 -4.40 -46.47 34.17
C LEU A 136 -5.49 -47.54 34.03
N VAL A 137 -5.82 -47.96 32.80
CA VAL A 137 -6.80 -49.04 32.55
C VAL A 137 -6.25 -50.40 33.00
N GLU A 138 -4.97 -50.68 32.75
CA GLU A 138 -4.32 -51.89 33.22
C GLU A 138 -4.27 -51.93 34.75
N ARG A 139 -3.89 -50.82 35.41
CA ARG A 139 -3.92 -50.69 36.87
C ARG A 139 -5.32 -50.92 37.44
N ALA A 140 -6.37 -50.38 36.81
CA ALA A 140 -7.75 -50.60 37.25
C ALA A 140 -8.14 -52.09 37.12
N SER A 141 -7.75 -52.75 36.03
CA SER A 141 -8.01 -54.18 35.78
C SER A 141 -7.29 -55.09 36.79
N LEU A 142 -6.07 -54.74 37.17
CA LEU A 142 -5.30 -55.42 38.22
C LEU A 142 -5.88 -55.19 39.62
N LEU A 143 -6.50 -54.03 39.88
CA LEU A 143 -7.21 -53.78 41.14
C LEU A 143 -8.55 -54.54 41.20
N GLU A 144 -9.37 -54.51 40.14
CA GLU A 144 -10.62 -55.29 40.05
C GLU A 144 -10.39 -56.80 40.20
N THR A 145 -9.24 -57.31 39.76
CA THR A 145 -8.88 -58.74 39.94
C THR A 145 -8.26 -59.05 41.31
N SER A 146 -7.87 -58.04 42.10
CA SER A 146 -7.43 -58.20 43.48
C SER A 146 -8.59 -58.21 44.51
N GLU A 147 -9.71 -57.54 44.22
CA GLU A 147 -10.87 -57.49 45.12
C GLU A 147 -11.83 -58.68 44.93
N GLY A 148 -11.28 -59.90 45.01
CA GLY A 148 -12.01 -61.17 45.12
C GLY A 148 -12.02 -61.68 46.57
N PRO A 149 -13.11 -62.30 47.08
CA PRO A 149 -13.38 -62.31 48.52
C PRO A 149 -12.67 -63.43 49.31
N GLU A 150 -11.59 -63.08 50.02
CA GLU A 150 -11.19 -63.84 51.21
C GLU A 150 -12.13 -63.53 52.39
N LYS A 151 -12.99 -64.50 52.73
CA LYS A 151 -13.68 -64.57 54.03
C LYS A 151 -13.42 -65.91 54.69
N LEU A 152 -12.42 -65.95 55.56
CA LEU A 152 -12.27 -66.98 56.59
C LEU A 152 -12.52 -66.34 57.97
N PRO A 153 -13.41 -66.90 58.82
CA PRO A 153 -13.66 -66.40 60.17
C PRO A 153 -12.90 -67.21 61.24
N GLY A 154 -12.40 -66.51 62.27
CA GLY A 154 -11.64 -67.10 63.40
C GLY A 154 -10.12 -67.17 63.14
N ASP A 155 -9.24 -67.02 64.13
CA ASP A 155 -9.46 -66.84 65.58
C ASP A 155 -8.45 -65.82 66.17
N GLY A 156 -8.57 -65.46 67.45
CA GLY A 156 -7.92 -64.28 68.03
C GLY A 156 -6.48 -64.41 68.58
N ASN A 157 -5.91 -63.24 68.90
CA ASN A 157 -4.71 -62.98 69.72
C ASN A 157 -3.34 -63.59 69.32
N THR A 158 -2.38 -62.74 68.95
CA THR A 158 -1.25 -62.35 69.85
C THR A 158 -0.40 -61.20 69.28
N THR A 159 0.57 -60.70 70.05
CA THR A 159 1.28 -59.41 69.86
C THR A 159 2.74 -59.51 69.39
N SER A 160 3.21 -58.43 68.73
CA SER A 160 4.62 -58.14 68.36
C SER A 160 5.19 -58.97 67.19
N GLN A 161 6.24 -58.56 66.46
CA GLN A 161 7.35 -57.67 66.84
C GLN A 161 7.96 -56.91 65.61
N LEU A 162 9.09 -56.22 65.82
CA LEU A 162 9.79 -55.36 64.87
C LEU A 162 10.84 -56.12 64.01
N GLY A 163 11.20 -55.59 62.83
CA GLY A 163 12.60 -55.65 62.36
C GLY A 163 12.96 -56.41 61.06
N THR A 164 13.13 -55.64 59.97
CA THR A 164 14.38 -55.51 59.18
C THR A 164 15.00 -56.68 58.36
N GLU A 165 15.40 -56.32 57.12
CA GLU A 165 16.43 -56.93 56.22
C GLU A 165 16.19 -58.23 55.41
N ALA A 166 15.92 -58.01 54.11
CA ALA A 166 16.65 -58.52 52.93
C ALA A 166 17.10 -60.00 52.82
N GLN A 167 16.70 -60.67 51.74
CA GLN A 167 17.67 -61.13 50.73
C GLN A 167 17.09 -61.41 49.33
N MET A 168 18.01 -61.62 48.38
CA MET A 168 17.79 -61.73 46.92
C MET A 168 17.24 -63.10 46.48
N LEU A 169 16.65 -63.11 45.28
CA LEU A 169 16.65 -64.19 44.29
C LEU A 169 16.44 -65.64 44.78
N ASN A 170 15.33 -66.24 44.37
CA ASN A 170 15.45 -67.53 43.69
C ASN A 170 14.35 -67.79 42.65
N THR A 171 14.70 -68.55 41.62
CA THR A 171 13.81 -68.94 40.52
C THR A 171 13.17 -70.30 40.80
N SER A 172 11.88 -70.47 40.52
CA SER A 172 11.44 -71.72 39.90
C SER A 172 10.16 -71.57 39.09
N VAL A 173 10.20 -72.19 37.91
CA VAL A 173 9.08 -72.47 37.02
C VAL A 173 7.94 -73.21 37.75
N ARG A 174 6.69 -72.82 37.47
CA ARG A 174 5.60 -73.79 37.30
C ARG A 174 4.67 -73.40 36.15
N GLN A 175 4.52 -74.33 35.22
CA GLN A 175 3.61 -74.21 34.07
C GLN A 175 2.19 -74.62 34.49
N SER A 176 1.17 -73.99 33.90
CA SER A 176 -0.20 -74.52 33.89
C SER A 176 -0.85 -74.30 32.53
N THR A 177 -0.49 -75.13 31.55
CA THR A 177 -1.13 -75.13 30.22
C THR A 177 -2.52 -75.76 30.30
N HIS A 178 -3.57 -75.01 30.01
CA HIS A 178 -4.86 -75.58 29.57
C HIS A 178 -5.37 -74.85 28.33
N LYS A 179 -5.85 -75.63 27.35
CA LYS A 179 -6.37 -75.11 26.08
C LYS A 179 -7.82 -74.68 26.24
N GLY A 180 -8.14 -73.48 25.74
CA GLY A 180 -9.52 -73.00 25.51
C GLY A 180 -9.58 -72.22 24.19
N ALA A 181 -10.41 -72.66 23.25
CA ALA A 181 -10.57 -72.02 21.94
C ALA A 181 -11.53 -70.81 22.03
N PRO A 182 -11.42 -69.81 21.13
CA PRO A 182 -11.99 -68.48 21.38
C PRO A 182 -13.51 -68.43 21.18
N ARG A 183 -14.21 -67.70 22.05
CA ARG A 183 -15.60 -67.28 21.80
C ARG A 183 -15.93 -65.86 22.27
N HIS A 184 -16.45 -65.10 21.31
CA HIS A 184 -17.56 -64.18 21.47
C HIS A 184 -17.35 -62.93 22.33
N GLY A 185 -16.94 -61.83 21.68
CA GLY A 185 -17.04 -60.51 22.27
C GLY A 185 -18.50 -60.09 22.48
N GLN A 186 -18.80 -59.59 23.67
CA GLN A 186 -19.97 -58.75 23.96
C GLN A 186 -19.50 -57.51 24.72
N SER A 187 -20.18 -56.38 24.54
CA SER A 187 -19.69 -55.08 24.99
C SER A 187 -19.77 -54.92 26.53
N ALA A 188 -18.63 -54.57 27.13
CA ALA A 188 -18.51 -54.31 28.58
C ALA A 188 -19.53 -53.28 29.10
N TRP A 189 -19.87 -52.31 28.25
CA TRP A 189 -20.90 -51.28 28.45
C TRP A 189 -22.27 -51.79 28.93
N LYS A 190 -22.62 -53.07 28.69
CA LYS A 190 -23.93 -53.61 29.06
C LYS A 190 -24.06 -54.07 30.53
N ARG A 191 -22.98 -54.04 31.33
CA ARG A 191 -23.03 -54.37 32.77
C ARG A 191 -23.53 -53.22 33.67
N LEU A 192 -23.51 -51.97 33.19
CA LEU A 192 -23.54 -50.77 34.05
C LEU A 192 -24.93 -50.41 34.63
N LEU A 193 -26.03 -51.04 34.18
CA LEU A 193 -27.41 -50.74 34.63
C LEU A 193 -28.14 -51.97 35.24
N GLY A 194 -27.39 -52.88 35.87
CA GLY A 194 -27.96 -54.03 36.60
C GLY A 194 -28.64 -53.62 37.92
N LEU A 195 -29.97 -53.68 37.98
CA LEU A 195 -30.75 -53.25 39.15
C LEU A 195 -30.50 -54.16 40.38
N HIS A 196 -30.05 -53.59 41.49
CA HIS A 196 -29.85 -54.33 42.75
C HIS A 196 -31.19 -54.74 43.37
N LYS A 197 -31.34 -56.05 43.65
CA LYS A 197 -32.61 -56.65 44.09
C LYS A 197 -32.67 -56.74 45.62
N ALA A 198 -33.48 -55.89 46.24
CA ALA A 198 -33.59 -55.79 47.70
C ALA A 198 -34.01 -57.13 48.36
N SER A 199 -33.29 -57.53 49.42
CA SER A 199 -33.54 -58.77 50.15
C SER A 199 -34.62 -58.59 51.21
N GLN A 200 -35.74 -59.30 51.07
CA GLN A 200 -36.82 -59.29 52.07
C GLN A 200 -36.47 -60.17 53.28
N CYS A 201 -36.32 -59.56 54.46
CA CYS A 201 -36.23 -60.29 55.72
C CYS A 201 -37.63 -60.79 56.15
N LYS A 202 -37.75 -62.08 56.48
CA LYS A 202 -38.98 -62.65 57.06
C LYS A 202 -38.81 -62.84 58.56
N HIS A 203 -39.39 -61.95 59.36
CA HIS A 203 -39.60 -62.22 60.79
C HIS A 203 -40.97 -62.86 61.02
N SER A 204 -41.00 -63.99 61.72
CA SER A 204 -42.24 -64.68 62.07
C SER A 204 -42.89 -64.00 63.29
N PHE A 205 -44.20 -63.77 63.23
CA PHE A 205 -44.98 -63.28 64.37
C PHE A 205 -45.37 -64.44 65.30
N ILE A 206 -45.26 -64.20 66.61
CA ILE A 206 -45.92 -65.00 67.65
C ILE A 206 -46.68 -64.01 68.54
N PRO A 207 -48.01 -64.15 68.76
CA PRO A 207 -48.75 -63.30 69.68
C PRO A 207 -48.35 -63.60 71.13
N ALA A 208 -48.15 -62.55 71.94
CA ALA A 208 -47.83 -62.66 73.36
C ALA A 208 -48.73 -61.72 74.18
N GLU A 209 -49.98 -62.12 74.38
CA GLU A 209 -50.96 -61.38 75.18
C GLU A 209 -50.66 -61.49 76.68
N ALA A 210 -49.81 -60.60 77.21
CA ALA A 210 -49.66 -60.43 78.65
C ALA A 210 -49.15 -59.02 79.03
N ARG A 211 -49.52 -58.57 80.24
CA ARG A 211 -48.95 -57.41 80.97
C ARG A 211 -49.28 -56.00 80.44
N HIS A 212 -50.56 -55.63 80.48
CA HIS A 212 -51.04 -54.24 80.34
C HIS A 212 -50.51 -53.22 81.38
N LEU A 213 -49.59 -53.61 82.28
CA LEU A 213 -48.95 -52.75 83.27
C LEU A 213 -47.42 -52.60 83.10
N ALA A 214 -46.81 -53.29 82.13
CA ALA A 214 -45.38 -53.10 81.79
C ALA A 214 -45.18 -52.06 80.66
N GLY A 215 -46.25 -51.65 79.98
CA GLY A 215 -46.19 -50.85 78.77
C GLY A 215 -45.70 -49.41 78.96
N GLN A 216 -45.85 -48.82 80.15
CA GLN A 216 -45.55 -47.39 80.37
C GLN A 216 -44.04 -47.12 80.43
N ALA A 217 -43.29 -47.92 81.20
CA ALA A 217 -41.82 -47.84 81.26
C ALA A 217 -41.20 -48.11 79.88
N GLY A 218 -41.58 -49.22 79.24
CA GLY A 218 -41.13 -49.56 77.88
C GLY A 218 -41.64 -48.62 76.77
N SER A 219 -42.61 -47.73 77.04
CA SER A 219 -42.99 -46.67 76.12
C SER A 219 -42.07 -45.46 76.26
N LEU A 220 -41.76 -45.06 77.50
CA LEU A 220 -40.83 -43.98 77.83
C LEU A 220 -39.40 -44.32 77.36
N GLU A 221 -38.92 -45.53 77.62
CA GLU A 221 -37.60 -46.01 77.16
C GLU A 221 -37.48 -45.93 75.62
N ARG A 222 -38.48 -46.42 74.88
CA ARG A 222 -38.55 -46.27 73.41
C ARG A 222 -38.68 -44.82 72.94
N GLN A 223 -39.15 -43.90 73.80
CA GLN A 223 -39.24 -42.48 73.51
C GLN A 223 -37.91 -41.78 73.76
N CYS A 224 -37.18 -42.12 74.82
CA CYS A 224 -35.78 -41.73 75.01
C CYS A 224 -34.94 -42.18 73.81
N SER A 225 -34.97 -43.46 73.45
CA SER A 225 -34.23 -43.98 72.28
C SER A 225 -34.85 -43.67 70.91
N ARG A 226 -35.81 -42.73 70.86
CA ARG A 226 -36.14 -41.93 69.67
C ARG A 226 -35.43 -40.58 69.75
N LEU A 227 -35.68 -39.82 70.82
CA LEU A 227 -35.08 -38.51 71.06
C LEU A 227 -33.54 -38.53 71.06
N GLU A 228 -32.91 -39.60 71.55
CA GLU A 228 -31.46 -39.84 71.49
C GLU A 228 -30.98 -39.91 70.03
N ARG A 229 -31.62 -40.72 69.18
CA ARG A 229 -31.29 -40.81 67.75
C ARG A 229 -31.62 -39.53 66.98
N ASP A 230 -32.69 -38.84 67.35
CA ASP A 230 -33.06 -37.56 66.73
C ASP A 230 -32.03 -36.47 67.10
N LEU A 231 -31.47 -36.52 68.32
CA LEU A 231 -30.38 -35.66 68.79
C LEU A 231 -29.02 -36.04 68.20
N GLU A 232 -28.71 -37.33 68.02
CA GLU A 232 -27.54 -37.81 67.28
C GLU A 232 -27.59 -37.42 65.79
N GLU A 233 -28.76 -37.55 65.16
CA GLU A 233 -29.02 -37.13 63.78
C GLU A 233 -28.90 -35.60 63.65
N GLY A 234 -29.48 -34.84 64.58
CA GLY A 234 -29.29 -33.40 64.66
C GLY A 234 -27.83 -33.00 64.84
N SER A 235 -27.09 -33.70 65.71
CA SER A 235 -25.65 -33.48 65.95
C SER A 235 -24.81 -33.80 64.71
N ARG A 236 -25.10 -34.90 64.01
CA ARG A 236 -24.45 -35.26 62.73
C ARG A 236 -24.74 -34.22 61.64
N ARG A 237 -25.98 -33.72 61.53
CA ARG A 237 -26.34 -32.63 60.60
C ARG A 237 -25.64 -31.32 60.94
N LEU A 238 -25.56 -30.95 62.21
CA LEU A 238 -24.84 -29.75 62.66
C LEU A 238 -23.33 -29.86 62.38
N ALA A 239 -22.73 -31.03 62.60
CA ALA A 239 -21.32 -31.28 62.27
C ALA A 239 -21.05 -31.18 60.76
N MET A 240 -21.94 -31.73 59.92
CA MET A 240 -21.85 -31.56 58.46
C MET A 240 -21.99 -30.10 58.05
N ALA A 241 -22.95 -29.35 58.62
CA ALA A 241 -23.13 -27.92 58.35
C ALA A 241 -21.89 -27.10 58.76
N HIS A 242 -21.30 -27.34 59.93
CA HIS A 242 -20.06 -26.68 60.34
C HIS A 242 -18.86 -27.03 59.45
N ASN A 243 -18.80 -28.24 58.90
CA ASN A 243 -17.75 -28.63 57.96
C ASN A 243 -17.93 -27.98 56.59
N GLU A 244 -19.16 -27.86 56.08
CA GLU A 244 -19.42 -27.18 54.82
C GLU A 244 -19.26 -25.66 54.92
N ILE A 245 -19.67 -25.05 56.04
CA ILE A 245 -19.37 -23.63 56.33
C ILE A 245 -17.86 -23.38 56.32
N ARG A 246 -17.06 -24.27 56.93
CA ARG A 246 -15.59 -24.16 56.88
C ARG A 246 -15.08 -24.29 55.45
N ARG A 247 -15.48 -25.35 54.73
CA ARG A 247 -15.09 -25.58 53.32
C ARG A 247 -15.37 -24.38 52.42
N LEU A 248 -16.56 -23.76 52.57
CA LEU A 248 -16.95 -22.56 51.84
C LEU A 248 -16.18 -21.30 52.28
N THR A 249 -15.76 -21.23 53.55
CA THR A 249 -14.89 -20.14 54.05
C THR A 249 -13.48 -20.30 53.47
N ASP A 250 -12.90 -21.50 53.54
CA ASP A 250 -11.59 -21.84 52.96
C ASP A 250 -11.57 -21.55 51.44
N GLU A 251 -12.64 -21.91 50.73
CA GLU A 251 -12.83 -21.65 49.30
C GLU A 251 -12.92 -20.14 49.00
N LEU A 252 -13.71 -19.38 49.77
CA LEU A 252 -13.82 -17.92 49.65
C LEU A 252 -12.50 -17.20 49.96
N GLU A 253 -11.77 -17.62 50.99
CA GLU A 253 -10.45 -17.07 51.32
C GLU A 253 -9.44 -17.37 50.20
N SER A 254 -9.49 -18.55 49.57
CA SER A 254 -8.66 -18.87 48.40
C SER A 254 -9.01 -18.01 47.17
N ALA A 255 -10.29 -17.70 46.96
CA ALA A 255 -10.75 -16.80 45.90
C ALA A 255 -10.31 -15.35 46.15
N HIS A 256 -10.40 -14.86 47.39
CA HIS A 256 -9.88 -13.54 47.75
C HIS A 256 -8.36 -13.45 47.66
N LEU A 257 -7.63 -14.50 48.05
CA LEU A 257 -6.17 -14.54 47.94
C LEU A 257 -5.73 -14.50 46.48
N THR A 258 -6.37 -15.28 45.61
CA THR A 258 -6.07 -15.30 44.16
C THR A 258 -6.49 -14.00 43.47
N GLN A 259 -7.63 -13.39 43.83
CA GLN A 259 -7.96 -12.04 43.38
C GLN A 259 -6.83 -11.07 43.74
N ARG A 260 -6.41 -11.05 45.00
CA ARG A 260 -5.41 -10.12 45.52
C ARG A 260 -4.01 -10.30 44.93
N THR A 261 -3.67 -11.49 44.41
CA THR A 261 -2.40 -11.68 43.67
C THR A 261 -2.43 -11.10 42.26
N TYR A 262 -3.58 -11.10 41.58
CA TYR A 262 -3.70 -10.58 40.20
C TYR A 262 -4.19 -9.13 40.13
N GLU A 263 -4.78 -8.60 41.19
CA GLU A 263 -5.21 -7.20 41.35
C GLU A 263 -4.12 -6.17 41.00
N PRO A 264 -2.86 -6.25 41.49
CA PRO A 264 -1.82 -5.29 41.12
C PRO A 264 -1.36 -5.40 39.66
N GLU A 265 -1.38 -6.60 39.07
CA GLU A 265 -1.06 -6.80 37.64
C GLU A 265 -2.14 -6.16 36.75
N LEU A 266 -3.41 -6.31 37.15
CA LEU A 266 -4.57 -5.69 36.51
C LEU A 266 -4.54 -4.15 36.65
N GLU A 267 -4.19 -3.61 37.81
CA GLU A 267 -4.01 -2.16 38.00
C GLU A 267 -2.86 -1.62 37.14
N SER A 268 -1.73 -2.34 37.06
CA SER A 268 -0.60 -1.96 36.20
C SER A 268 -1.00 -1.93 34.73
N ALA A 269 -1.68 -2.96 34.23
CA ALA A 269 -2.17 -3.01 32.85
C ALA A 269 -3.21 -1.91 32.55
N GLN A 270 -4.06 -1.55 33.52
CA GLN A 270 -4.99 -0.41 33.37
C GLN A 270 -4.24 0.93 33.27
N GLN A 271 -3.17 1.13 34.05
CA GLN A 271 -2.33 2.32 33.97
C GLN A 271 -1.57 2.41 32.65
N GLU A 272 -1.04 1.29 32.14
CA GLU A 272 -0.38 1.22 30.83
C GLU A 272 -1.35 1.57 29.70
N VAL A 273 -2.54 0.96 29.66
CA VAL A 273 -3.59 1.27 28.67
C VAL A 273 -3.95 2.76 28.70
N GLU A 274 -4.00 3.36 29.88
CA GLU A 274 -4.32 4.78 30.08
C GLU A 274 -3.14 5.73 29.79
N GLN A 275 -1.91 5.23 29.71
CA GLN A 275 -0.76 5.93 29.13
C GLN A 275 -0.79 5.84 27.60
N LEU A 276 -0.91 4.63 27.04
CA LEU A 276 -0.98 4.37 25.60
C LEU A 276 -2.13 5.15 24.93
N ARG A 277 -3.30 5.27 25.58
CA ARG A 277 -4.40 6.13 25.11
C ARG A 277 -3.97 7.59 24.92
N LYS A 278 -3.21 8.16 25.86
CA LYS A 278 -2.72 9.55 25.81
C LYS A 278 -1.65 9.71 24.74
N GLU A 279 -0.83 8.69 24.49
CA GLU A 279 0.15 8.70 23.40
C GLU A 279 -0.52 8.60 22.04
N VAL A 280 -1.49 7.70 21.86
CA VAL A 280 -2.33 7.63 20.66
C VAL A 280 -3.07 8.95 20.42
N GLU A 281 -3.51 9.66 21.47
CA GLU A 281 -4.13 10.98 21.32
C GLU A 281 -3.12 12.08 20.93
N LYS A 282 -1.88 12.05 21.44
CA LYS A 282 -0.78 12.93 20.99
C LYS A 282 -0.45 12.65 19.53
N LEU A 283 -0.25 11.39 19.14
CA LEU A 283 0.08 10.98 17.78
C LEU A 283 -1.00 11.44 16.79
N LYS A 284 -2.28 11.18 17.08
CA LYS A 284 -3.42 11.68 16.26
C LYS A 284 -3.42 13.21 16.09
N LYS A 285 -2.97 13.98 17.09
CA LYS A 285 -2.84 15.44 16.99
C LYS A 285 -1.69 15.84 16.05
N TYR A 286 -0.55 15.15 16.09
CA TYR A 286 0.56 15.35 15.16
C TYR A 286 0.21 14.93 13.73
N GLU A 287 -0.35 13.73 13.54
CA GLU A 287 -0.82 13.21 12.25
C GLU A 287 -1.82 14.17 11.58
N MET A 288 -2.78 14.71 12.34
CA MET A 288 -3.76 15.67 11.82
C MET A 288 -3.12 17.03 11.45
N VAL A 289 -2.00 17.41 12.07
CA VAL A 289 -1.23 18.60 11.69
C VAL A 289 -0.45 18.36 10.41
N GLU A 290 0.27 17.24 10.29
CA GLU A 290 1.00 16.90 9.05
C GLU A 290 0.04 16.68 7.88
N LEU A 291 -1.10 16.03 8.09
CA LEU A 291 -2.13 15.85 7.06
C LEU A 291 -2.70 17.20 6.58
N ARG A 292 -2.83 18.20 7.47
CA ARG A 292 -3.22 19.57 7.09
C ARG A 292 -2.14 20.26 6.26
N LYS A 293 -0.88 20.22 6.69
CA LYS A 293 0.26 20.76 5.90
C LYS A 293 0.34 20.11 4.51
N ALA A 294 0.25 18.78 4.44
CA ALA A 294 0.29 18.03 3.19
C ALA A 294 -0.87 18.40 2.26
N LYS A 295 -2.06 18.62 2.80
CA LYS A 295 -3.21 19.13 2.04
C LYS A 295 -2.98 20.56 1.54
N GLU A 296 -2.54 21.47 2.39
CA GLU A 296 -2.27 22.87 2.03
C GLU A 296 -1.19 23.00 0.94
N LEU A 297 -0.15 22.16 0.99
CA LEU A 297 0.85 22.05 -0.08
C LEU A 297 0.27 21.49 -1.38
N ASN A 298 -0.63 20.51 -1.31
CA ASN A 298 -1.32 19.97 -2.49
C ASN A 298 -2.26 21.01 -3.12
N ASP A 299 -3.10 21.68 -2.31
CA ASP A 299 -3.99 22.76 -2.74
C ASP A 299 -3.20 23.91 -3.41
N ARG A 300 -2.00 24.23 -2.91
CA ARG A 300 -1.05 25.18 -3.52
C ARG A 300 -0.50 24.68 -4.86
N LEU A 301 -0.02 23.45 -4.94
CA LEU A 301 0.50 22.86 -6.18
C LEU A 301 -0.61 22.79 -7.25
N ASP A 302 -1.83 22.48 -6.86
CA ASP A 302 -2.98 22.40 -7.75
C ASP A 302 -3.41 23.79 -8.26
N LEU A 303 -3.25 24.85 -7.46
CA LEU A 303 -3.34 26.26 -7.91
C LEU A 303 -2.24 26.60 -8.93
N GLU A 304 -0.99 26.21 -8.68
CA GLU A 304 0.15 26.47 -9.57
C GLU A 304 0.01 25.72 -10.91
N ILE A 305 -0.36 24.44 -10.88
CA ILE A 305 -0.70 23.65 -12.06
C ILE A 305 -1.82 24.31 -12.88
N ARG A 306 -2.83 24.88 -12.21
CA ARG A 306 -3.95 25.59 -12.87
C ARG A 306 -3.49 26.90 -13.51
N ALA A 307 -2.59 27.64 -12.87
CA ALA A 307 -1.96 28.85 -13.41
C ALA A 307 -1.04 28.55 -14.60
N LEU A 308 -0.20 27.50 -14.52
CA LEU A 308 0.65 27.05 -15.62
C LEU A 308 -0.19 26.58 -16.82
N ARG A 309 -1.25 25.78 -16.59
CA ARG A 309 -2.22 25.39 -17.63
C ARG A 309 -2.92 26.59 -18.28
N ASN A 310 -3.16 27.67 -17.54
CA ASN A 310 -3.65 28.93 -18.11
C ASN A 310 -2.59 29.62 -18.98
N ARG A 311 -1.35 29.78 -18.49
CA ARG A 311 -0.27 30.43 -19.27
C ARG A 311 0.09 29.67 -20.54
N VAL A 312 0.07 28.34 -20.51
CA VAL A 312 0.22 27.49 -21.71
C VAL A 312 -0.87 27.81 -22.73
N ARG A 313 -2.16 27.80 -22.34
CA ARG A 313 -3.26 28.19 -23.25
C ARG A 313 -3.10 29.60 -23.82
N SER A 314 -2.62 30.57 -23.04
CA SER A 314 -2.33 31.92 -23.54
C SER A 314 -1.19 31.93 -24.56
N LEU A 315 -0.11 31.16 -24.31
CA LEU A 315 1.02 31.02 -25.23
C LEU A 315 0.63 30.28 -26.52
N ASP A 316 -0.24 29.28 -26.45
CA ASP A 316 -0.77 28.57 -27.62
C ASP A 316 -1.65 29.49 -28.47
N ALA A 317 -2.49 30.33 -27.85
CA ALA A 317 -3.28 31.34 -28.56
C ALA A 317 -2.40 32.43 -29.20
N GLU A 318 -1.39 32.92 -28.48
CA GLU A 318 -0.38 33.87 -28.97
C GLU A 318 0.39 33.29 -30.17
N LYS A 319 0.83 32.03 -30.07
CA LYS A 319 1.46 31.26 -31.15
C LYS A 319 0.55 31.07 -32.36
N SER A 320 -0.73 30.72 -32.16
CA SER A 320 -1.70 30.57 -33.25
C SER A 320 -1.97 31.89 -33.97
N SER A 321 -2.04 33.01 -33.23
CA SER A 321 -2.18 34.35 -33.82
C SER A 321 -0.94 34.75 -34.62
N LEU A 322 0.26 34.52 -34.09
CA LEU A 322 1.52 34.74 -34.82
C LEU A 322 1.64 33.85 -36.06
N GLN A 323 1.17 32.60 -35.99
CA GLN A 323 1.16 31.72 -37.16
C GLN A 323 0.24 32.27 -38.26
N GLN A 324 -0.97 32.74 -37.92
CA GLN A 324 -1.87 33.38 -38.88
C GLN A 324 -1.28 34.64 -39.53
N THR A 325 -0.55 35.48 -38.77
CA THR A 325 0.12 36.65 -39.36
C THR A 325 1.29 36.25 -40.26
N VAL A 326 2.04 35.20 -39.93
CA VAL A 326 3.09 34.64 -40.81
C VAL A 326 2.50 34.04 -42.08
N GLU A 327 1.38 33.31 -42.00
CA GLU A 327 0.67 32.77 -43.16
C GLU A 327 0.18 33.89 -44.09
N SER A 328 -0.45 34.93 -43.54
CA SER A 328 -0.87 36.11 -44.30
C SER A 328 0.30 36.87 -44.94
N LEU A 329 1.42 37.04 -44.22
CA LEU A 329 2.63 37.66 -44.78
C LEU A 329 3.27 36.79 -45.86
N GLN A 330 3.20 35.46 -45.78
CA GLN A 330 3.66 34.58 -46.86
C GLN A 330 2.77 34.66 -48.09
N GLU A 331 1.45 34.83 -47.94
CA GLU A 331 0.55 35.10 -49.06
C GLU A 331 0.86 36.44 -49.74
N GLU A 332 1.10 37.50 -48.95
CA GLU A 332 1.48 38.81 -49.48
C GLU A 332 2.85 38.77 -50.18
N VAL A 333 3.85 38.08 -49.62
CA VAL A 333 5.16 37.87 -50.27
C VAL A 333 5.03 37.09 -51.57
N LYS A 334 4.17 36.06 -51.64
CA LYS A 334 3.86 35.36 -52.91
C LYS A 334 3.21 36.31 -53.92
N ARG A 335 2.24 37.13 -53.49
CA ARG A 335 1.56 38.12 -54.34
C ARG A 335 2.52 39.15 -54.93
N LEU A 336 3.38 39.72 -54.09
CA LEU A 336 4.42 40.67 -54.51
C LEU A 336 5.49 40.02 -55.38
N GLY A 337 5.85 38.77 -55.12
CA GLY A 337 6.75 37.98 -55.97
C GLY A 337 6.20 37.79 -57.39
N SER A 338 4.93 37.38 -57.52
CA SER A 338 4.26 37.27 -58.81
C SER A 338 4.14 38.62 -59.53
N ALA A 339 3.81 39.70 -58.81
CA ALA A 339 3.74 41.04 -59.39
C ALA A 339 5.11 41.56 -59.86
N LEU A 340 6.19 41.27 -59.11
CA LEU A 340 7.56 41.59 -59.51
C LEU A 340 7.98 40.79 -60.74
N GLN A 341 7.64 39.50 -60.82
CA GLN A 341 7.91 38.66 -61.98
C GLN A 341 7.15 39.15 -63.22
N GLU A 342 5.88 39.56 -63.08
CA GLU A 342 5.10 40.19 -64.15
C GLU A 342 5.76 41.49 -64.62
N LYS A 343 6.19 42.36 -63.69
CA LYS A 343 6.89 43.61 -64.02
C LYS A 343 8.24 43.36 -64.70
N GLN A 344 9.00 42.36 -64.26
CA GLN A 344 10.26 41.98 -64.90
C GLN A 344 10.03 41.44 -66.31
N GLN A 345 8.97 40.65 -66.52
CA GLN A 345 8.59 40.17 -67.85
C GLN A 345 8.17 41.32 -68.78
N GLN A 346 7.41 42.30 -68.28
CA GLN A 346 7.07 43.53 -69.02
C GLN A 346 8.31 44.35 -69.37
N LEU A 347 9.26 44.47 -68.45
CA LEU A 347 10.50 45.23 -68.67
C LEU A 347 11.41 44.55 -69.72
N ILE A 348 11.47 43.20 -69.73
CA ILE A 348 12.13 42.43 -70.79
C ILE A 348 11.47 42.67 -72.16
N THR A 349 10.13 42.68 -72.22
CA THR A 349 9.41 42.99 -73.48
C THR A 349 9.74 44.40 -73.99
N VAL A 350 9.70 45.41 -73.12
CA VAL A 350 10.03 46.80 -73.48
C VAL A 350 11.51 46.94 -73.90
N GLN A 351 12.43 46.19 -73.28
CA GLN A 351 13.83 46.17 -73.71
C GLN A 351 13.98 45.58 -75.12
N VAL A 352 13.30 44.47 -75.43
CA VAL A 352 13.31 43.87 -76.77
C VAL A 352 12.69 44.80 -77.81
N GLU A 353 11.61 45.51 -77.47
CA GLU A 353 11.01 46.54 -78.35
C GLU A 353 11.96 47.73 -78.57
N ALA A 354 12.67 48.18 -77.54
CA ALA A 354 13.67 49.24 -77.63
C ALA A 354 14.89 48.83 -78.47
N ASP A 355 15.37 47.60 -78.33
CA ASP A 355 16.47 47.05 -79.15
C ASP A 355 16.06 46.88 -80.62
N GLN A 356 14.84 46.42 -80.89
CA GLN A 356 14.28 46.41 -82.25
C GLN A 356 14.15 47.82 -82.84
N ALA A 357 13.67 48.79 -82.06
CA ALA A 357 13.59 50.19 -82.48
C ALA A 357 14.99 50.80 -82.75
N ASN A 358 16.00 50.40 -81.98
CA ASN A 358 17.40 50.80 -82.16
C ASN A 358 18.00 50.21 -83.46
N GLU A 359 17.78 48.92 -83.75
CA GLU A 359 18.21 48.33 -85.03
C GLU A 359 17.48 48.95 -86.24
N LEU A 360 16.18 49.25 -86.11
CA LEU A 360 15.43 49.99 -87.15
C LEU A 360 15.91 51.46 -87.30
N ALA A 361 16.43 52.07 -86.23
CA ALA A 361 17.08 53.38 -86.32
C ALA A 361 18.45 53.30 -87.01
N LYS A 362 19.24 52.25 -86.73
CA LYS A 362 20.52 51.98 -87.41
C LYS A 362 20.33 51.68 -88.90
N SER A 363 19.33 50.88 -89.28
CA SER A 363 19.06 50.59 -90.69
C SER A 363 18.65 51.86 -91.45
N ARG A 364 17.75 52.66 -90.88
CA ARG A 364 17.36 53.97 -91.45
C ARG A 364 18.52 54.96 -91.52
N ALA A 365 19.43 54.96 -90.54
CA ALA A 365 20.64 55.78 -90.60
C ALA A 365 21.59 55.33 -91.73
N ALA A 366 21.73 54.02 -91.95
CA ALA A 366 22.50 53.48 -93.09
C ALA A 366 21.85 53.82 -94.44
N GLU A 367 20.52 53.69 -94.55
CA GLU A 367 19.73 54.11 -95.72
C GLU A 367 19.89 55.61 -96.00
N LEU A 368 19.86 56.46 -94.96
CA LEU A 368 20.08 57.91 -95.08
C LEU A 368 21.50 58.24 -95.54
N ILE A 369 22.52 57.60 -94.95
CA ILE A 369 23.93 57.76 -95.38
C ILE A 369 24.11 57.31 -96.83
N GLN A 370 23.43 56.23 -97.25
CA GLN A 370 23.46 55.78 -98.64
C GLN A 370 22.77 56.80 -99.57
N SER A 371 21.62 57.33 -99.17
CA SER A 371 20.93 58.41 -99.90
C SER A 371 21.81 59.65 -100.04
N ASP A 372 22.46 60.10 -98.97
CA ASP A 372 23.40 61.23 -98.97
C ASP A 372 24.61 61.00 -99.88
N HIS A 373 25.12 59.75 -99.99
CA HIS A 373 26.14 59.43 -100.99
C HIS A 373 25.58 59.62 -102.40
N THR A 374 24.38 59.13 -102.70
CA THR A 374 23.79 59.27 -104.05
C THR A 374 23.49 60.73 -104.40
N CYS A 375 23.02 61.52 -103.44
CA CYS A 375 22.85 62.97 -103.58
C CYS A 375 24.18 63.68 -103.85
N ARG A 376 25.25 63.31 -103.11
CA ARG A 376 26.60 63.86 -103.31
C ARG A 376 27.19 63.46 -104.66
N ASP A 377 26.96 62.25 -105.13
CA ASP A 377 27.39 61.80 -106.46
C ASP A 377 26.62 62.49 -107.59
N LEU A 378 25.32 62.74 -107.41
CA LEU A 378 24.53 63.55 -108.35
C LEU A 378 24.98 65.02 -108.34
N GLN A 379 25.31 65.59 -107.18
CA GLN A 379 25.86 66.93 -107.04
C GLN A 379 27.25 67.05 -107.68
N ASN A 380 28.11 66.02 -107.53
CA ASN A 380 29.40 65.92 -108.19
C ASN A 380 29.26 65.82 -109.72
N LYS A 381 28.29 65.04 -110.23
CA LYS A 381 27.97 64.95 -111.66
C LYS A 381 27.44 66.27 -112.21
N LEU A 382 26.56 66.96 -111.47
CA LEU A 382 26.08 68.30 -111.84
C LEU A 382 27.24 69.32 -111.87
N GLY A 383 28.13 69.30 -110.86
CA GLY A 383 29.34 70.11 -110.84
C GLY A 383 30.37 69.74 -111.93
N ALA A 384 30.35 68.52 -112.46
CA ALA A 384 31.10 68.13 -113.65
C ALA A 384 30.45 68.70 -114.93
N HIS A 385 29.12 68.64 -115.06
CA HIS A 385 28.40 69.29 -116.17
C HIS A 385 28.60 70.81 -116.19
N VAL A 386 28.52 71.50 -115.03
CA VAL A 386 28.78 72.95 -114.94
C VAL A 386 30.21 73.28 -115.37
N ARG A 387 31.21 72.48 -114.96
CA ARG A 387 32.60 72.64 -115.42
C ARG A 387 32.74 72.40 -116.92
N SER A 388 32.10 71.38 -117.48
CA SER A 388 32.11 71.11 -118.93
C SER A 388 31.43 72.21 -119.74
N LEU A 389 30.36 72.83 -119.22
CA LEU A 389 29.73 74.00 -119.84
C LEU A 389 30.64 75.23 -119.81
N LEU A 390 31.30 75.51 -118.68
CA LEU A 390 32.33 76.56 -118.56
C LEU A 390 33.52 76.32 -119.50
N GLU A 391 33.92 75.07 -119.68
CA GLU A 391 34.98 74.65 -120.59
C GLU A 391 34.56 74.90 -122.06
N LYS A 392 33.35 74.48 -122.46
CA LYS A 392 32.76 74.82 -123.78
C LYS A 392 32.60 76.33 -123.98
N GLU A 393 32.26 77.08 -122.95
CA GLU A 393 32.17 78.55 -122.99
C GLU A 393 33.56 79.22 -123.07
N SER A 394 34.62 78.57 -122.58
CA SER A 394 36.01 78.98 -122.81
C SER A 394 36.50 78.62 -124.22
N GLU A 395 36.06 77.49 -124.77
CA GLU A 395 36.32 77.04 -126.14
C GLU A 395 35.67 78.00 -127.16
N ILE A 396 34.44 78.46 -126.90
CA ILE A 396 33.74 79.51 -127.67
C ILE A 396 34.50 80.86 -127.61
N ARG A 397 35.14 81.19 -126.47
CA ARG A 397 36.02 82.36 -126.38
C ARG A 397 37.33 82.17 -127.14
N SER A 398 37.94 80.99 -127.09
CA SER A 398 39.14 80.65 -127.87
C SER A 398 38.89 80.75 -129.38
N LEU A 399 37.76 80.24 -129.87
CA LEU A 399 37.38 80.33 -131.29
C LEU A 399 37.10 81.77 -131.75
N ARG A 400 36.83 82.72 -130.84
CA ARG A 400 36.76 84.16 -131.16
C ARG A 400 38.13 84.85 -131.16
N GLN A 401 39.12 84.30 -130.47
CA GLN A 401 40.49 84.81 -130.46
C GLN A 401 41.28 84.36 -131.72
N GLN A 402 40.98 83.18 -132.25
CA GLN A 402 41.76 82.50 -133.31
C GLN A 402 41.54 83.01 -134.75
N LEU A 403 40.86 84.14 -134.94
CA LEU A 403 40.76 84.84 -136.24
C LEU A 403 41.58 86.15 -136.30
N GLY A 404 42.33 86.47 -135.23
CA GLY A 404 43.12 87.70 -135.14
C GLY A 404 44.48 87.63 -135.83
N ASP A 405 45.38 86.78 -135.32
CA ASP A 405 46.82 86.86 -135.63
C ASP A 405 47.40 85.55 -136.14
N ALA A 406 48.11 85.63 -137.27
CA ALA A 406 48.89 84.52 -137.83
C ALA A 406 50.39 84.88 -137.89
N LYS A 407 51.19 84.35 -136.96
CA LYS A 407 52.64 84.11 -137.09
C LYS A 407 53.26 83.43 -135.85
N ASN A 408 54.33 82.66 -136.11
CA ASN A 408 55.25 82.00 -135.17
C ASN A 408 54.60 80.80 -134.42
N CYS A 409 55.20 79.60 -134.30
CA CYS A 409 56.57 79.19 -133.94
C CYS A 409 56.88 79.52 -132.46
N THR A 410 57.36 78.59 -131.61
CA THR A 410 57.83 77.20 -131.81
C THR A 410 57.82 76.42 -130.48
N GLU A 411 57.44 75.13 -130.53
CA GLU A 411 58.09 73.92 -129.96
C GLU A 411 58.55 73.80 -128.47
N GLU A 412 58.84 72.54 -128.08
CA GLU A 412 59.37 72.04 -126.78
C GLU A 412 58.42 72.10 -125.55
N ASN A 413 58.38 71.13 -124.59
CA ASN A 413 58.89 69.75 -124.49
C ASN A 413 58.00 68.98 -123.43
N ASN A 414 57.64 67.69 -123.58
CA ASN A 414 58.37 66.46 -123.18
C ASN A 414 58.80 66.44 -121.68
N LEU A 415 58.60 65.44 -120.80
CA LEU A 415 58.29 63.97 -120.79
C LEU A 415 57.59 63.60 -119.42
N GLN A 416 57.11 62.40 -119.02
CA GLN A 416 56.68 61.09 -119.57
C GLN A 416 56.02 60.25 -118.39
N ASP A 417 55.44 59.05 -118.67
CA ASP A 417 55.13 57.85 -117.81
C ASP A 417 55.47 57.86 -116.28
N GLN A 418 54.77 57.11 -115.38
CA GLN A 418 54.56 55.65 -115.49
C GLN A 418 53.55 54.98 -114.51
N LYS A 419 52.94 53.91 -115.04
CA LYS A 419 52.36 52.63 -114.49
C LYS A 419 52.76 52.15 -113.07
N LEU A 420 52.13 51.15 -112.40
CA LEU A 420 50.80 50.47 -112.48
C LEU A 420 50.75 49.24 -111.48
N LEU A 421 49.67 49.09 -110.69
CA LEU A 421 49.09 47.81 -110.14
C LEU A 421 49.78 46.89 -109.08
N LYS A 422 48.91 46.34 -108.19
CA LYS A 422 48.74 44.92 -107.71
C LYS A 422 49.35 44.35 -106.39
N HIS A 423 48.40 43.95 -105.50
CA HIS A 423 48.36 42.69 -104.70
C HIS A 423 49.39 42.48 -103.53
N LYS A 424 49.28 41.51 -102.59
CA LYS A 424 48.47 40.26 -102.45
C LYS A 424 48.41 39.69 -100.99
N LYS A 425 47.32 38.94 -100.64
CA LYS A 425 47.26 37.81 -99.64
C LYS A 425 47.59 38.13 -98.14
N ALA A 426 47.34 37.29 -97.12
CA ALA A 426 46.61 36.00 -96.91
C ALA A 426 46.19 35.87 -95.40
N VAL A 427 44.99 35.39 -95.01
CA VAL A 427 44.54 34.00 -94.68
C VAL A 427 45.16 33.34 -93.43
N SER A 428 44.33 32.88 -92.46
CA SER A 428 44.39 31.52 -91.84
C SER A 428 43.23 31.19 -90.87
N HIS A 429 42.87 29.89 -90.75
CA HIS A 429 41.99 29.23 -89.75
C HIS A 429 42.37 27.73 -89.66
N PRO A 430 42.17 27.01 -88.51
CA PRO A 430 41.04 26.07 -88.41
C PRO A 430 40.48 25.93 -86.96
N CYS A 431 40.29 24.70 -86.43
CA CYS A 431 39.60 24.36 -85.17
C CYS A 431 40.15 23.04 -84.55
N GLU A 432 39.76 22.75 -83.29
CA GLU A 432 39.54 21.42 -82.64
C GLU A 432 40.66 20.39 -82.28
N ASN A 433 40.73 20.10 -80.96
CA ASN A 433 40.67 18.79 -80.26
C ASN A 433 41.88 17.81 -80.06
N ALA A 434 41.89 17.23 -78.83
CA ALA A 434 42.34 15.90 -78.39
C ALA A 434 43.84 15.44 -78.20
N HIS A 435 44.24 15.35 -76.91
CA HIS A 435 44.75 14.13 -76.20
C HIS A 435 46.25 13.68 -76.21
N CYS A 436 46.90 13.89 -75.05
CA CYS A 436 47.90 13.06 -74.31
C CYS A 436 49.31 12.68 -74.86
N GLN A 437 50.34 13.30 -74.22
CA GLN A 437 51.51 12.73 -73.49
C GLN A 437 52.49 11.71 -74.16
N PRO A 438 53.81 11.72 -73.82
CA PRO A 438 54.32 11.45 -72.46
C PRO A 438 55.49 12.33 -71.94
N GLN A 439 55.80 12.17 -70.64
CA GLN A 439 57.10 12.24 -69.90
C GLN A 439 58.28 13.13 -70.37
N ASP A 440 59.13 13.70 -69.50
CA ASP A 440 59.12 13.89 -68.03
C ASP A 440 60.19 14.93 -67.65
N SER A 441 59.81 16.03 -66.99
CA SER A 441 60.69 16.88 -66.16
C SER A 441 59.87 17.91 -65.37
N PHE A 442 60.31 18.26 -64.15
CA PHE A 442 59.52 19.02 -63.17
C PHE A 442 59.62 20.55 -63.30
N SER A 443 58.61 21.22 -62.72
CA SER A 443 58.68 22.52 -62.02
C SER A 443 58.70 23.84 -62.82
N THR A 444 57.50 24.41 -63.03
CA THR A 444 57.14 25.81 -62.71
C THR A 444 55.62 25.89 -62.43
N GLU A 445 55.01 26.94 -61.85
CA GLU A 445 55.49 28.14 -61.14
C GLU A 445 54.82 28.20 -59.73
N ASP A 446 55.45 28.83 -58.72
CA ASP A 446 54.96 30.13 -58.21
C ASP A 446 56.01 30.87 -57.34
N LYS A 447 56.13 32.18 -57.54
CA LYS A 447 56.78 33.21 -56.69
C LYS A 447 58.09 32.86 -55.95
N GLU A 448 59.19 33.00 -56.70
CA GLU A 448 60.15 34.09 -56.48
C GLU A 448 59.95 34.96 -55.21
N LEU A 449 60.86 34.83 -54.22
CA LEU A 449 61.70 35.94 -53.71
C LEU A 449 62.65 35.49 -52.56
N GLN A 450 63.91 35.26 -52.94
CA GLN A 450 65.11 35.89 -52.35
C GLN A 450 65.30 36.00 -50.81
N THR A 451 66.38 35.42 -50.28
CA THR A 451 67.39 36.10 -49.40
C THR A 451 68.61 35.20 -49.14
N GLN A 452 69.75 35.46 -49.80
CA GLN A 452 71.13 35.23 -49.28
C GLN A 452 72.13 35.80 -50.30
N LEU A 453 72.58 37.05 -50.15
CA LEU A 453 73.71 37.55 -49.34
C LEU A 453 75.03 37.62 -50.14
N CYS A 454 75.61 38.82 -50.18
CA CYS A 454 76.67 39.27 -51.08
C CYS A 454 77.99 38.49 -51.01
N LYS A 455 78.66 38.37 -52.17
CA LYS A 455 80.05 38.87 -52.36
C LYS A 455 80.26 39.33 -53.81
N GLU A 456 80.44 40.63 -54.02
CA GLU A 456 81.01 41.19 -55.24
C GLU A 456 81.93 42.35 -54.84
N ASP A 457 83.24 42.11 -54.88
CA ASP A 457 84.27 43.07 -54.49
C ASP A 457 84.78 43.82 -55.73
N THR A 458 84.83 45.16 -55.64
CA THR A 458 85.54 46.08 -56.55
C THR A 458 85.20 46.04 -58.05
N LEU A 459 84.59 47.15 -58.52
CA LEU A 459 85.38 48.17 -59.25
C LEU A 459 84.63 49.51 -59.35
N ASN A 460 85.18 50.56 -58.73
CA ASN A 460 84.68 51.93 -58.88
C ASN A 460 84.92 52.46 -60.30
N LYS A 461 83.92 53.13 -60.89
CA LYS A 461 84.13 54.23 -61.86
C LYS A 461 82.91 55.15 -62.00
N GLU A 462 83.00 56.28 -61.33
CA GLU A 462 82.50 57.61 -61.75
C GLU A 462 81.17 57.66 -62.53
N CYS A 463 80.05 57.64 -61.81
CA CYS A 463 78.80 58.23 -62.28
C CYS A 463 78.00 58.77 -61.07
N PRO A 464 77.50 60.03 -61.08
CA PRO A 464 76.83 60.63 -59.91
C PRO A 464 75.52 59.93 -59.48
N ASP A 465 74.92 59.15 -60.38
CA ASP A 465 73.59 58.52 -60.22
C ASP A 465 73.59 57.29 -59.28
N TYR A 466 74.78 56.71 -59.02
CA TYR A 466 74.90 55.46 -58.25
C TYR A 466 74.57 55.61 -56.76
N GLU A 467 74.81 56.80 -56.19
CA GLU A 467 74.67 57.02 -54.75
C GLU A 467 73.21 57.14 -54.29
N ASP A 468 72.32 57.67 -55.15
CA ASP A 468 70.88 57.71 -54.87
C ASP A 468 70.20 56.37 -55.19
N VAL A 469 70.71 55.59 -56.15
CA VAL A 469 70.29 54.19 -56.36
C VAL A 469 70.61 53.33 -55.12
N MET A 470 71.79 53.49 -54.50
CA MET A 470 72.11 52.80 -53.24
C MET A 470 71.20 53.23 -52.08
N LYS A 471 70.86 54.52 -51.95
CA LYS A 471 69.91 54.99 -50.91
C LYS A 471 68.51 54.40 -51.12
N SER A 472 68.05 54.33 -52.37
CA SER A 472 66.78 53.71 -52.73
C SER A 472 66.74 52.20 -52.42
N LEU A 473 67.84 51.49 -52.71
CA LEU A 473 67.99 50.07 -52.37
C LEU A 473 68.03 49.83 -50.85
N LEU A 474 68.66 50.72 -50.08
CA LEU A 474 68.66 50.66 -48.61
C LEU A 474 67.27 50.96 -48.02
N SER A 475 66.55 51.97 -48.52
CA SER A 475 65.17 52.26 -48.12
C SER A 475 64.26 51.06 -48.35
N THR A 476 64.26 50.51 -49.57
CA THR A 476 63.44 49.34 -49.91
C THR A 476 63.84 48.08 -49.14
N GLN A 477 65.10 47.92 -48.73
CA GLN A 477 65.50 46.84 -47.83
C GLN A 477 65.03 47.07 -46.38
N GLU A 478 65.09 48.29 -45.85
CA GLU A 478 64.53 48.64 -44.54
C GLU A 478 63.00 48.47 -44.51
N GLU A 479 62.30 48.86 -45.59
CA GLU A 479 60.87 48.62 -45.82
C GLU A 479 60.53 47.12 -45.88
N CYS A 480 61.35 46.31 -46.56
CA CYS A 480 61.22 44.85 -46.51
C CYS A 480 61.48 44.27 -45.11
N GLU A 481 62.33 44.89 -44.29
CA GLU A 481 62.53 44.48 -42.90
C GLU A 481 61.39 44.90 -41.97
N THR A 482 60.81 46.09 -42.13
CA THR A 482 59.64 46.52 -41.34
C THR A 482 58.42 45.68 -41.69
N LEU A 483 58.16 45.41 -42.98
CA LEU A 483 57.12 44.49 -43.42
C LEU A 483 57.33 43.06 -42.87
N LYS A 484 58.56 42.54 -42.87
CA LYS A 484 58.86 41.23 -42.23
C LYS A 484 58.57 41.26 -40.73
N LYS A 485 58.88 42.35 -40.02
CA LYS A 485 58.57 42.52 -38.59
C LYS A 485 57.06 42.59 -38.33
N GLU A 486 56.32 43.35 -39.14
CA GLU A 486 54.85 43.47 -39.07
C GLU A 486 54.14 42.15 -39.38
N ILE A 487 54.59 41.40 -40.39
CA ILE A 487 54.10 40.03 -40.67
C ILE A 487 54.38 39.10 -39.47
N CYS A 488 55.56 39.17 -38.86
CA CYS A 488 55.85 38.41 -37.65
C CYS A 488 55.02 38.84 -36.43
N GLU A 489 54.57 40.09 -36.33
CA GLU A 489 53.74 40.57 -35.22
C GLU A 489 52.25 40.26 -35.41
N THR A 490 51.72 40.42 -36.63
CA THR A 490 50.37 40.00 -36.99
C THR A 490 50.18 38.49 -36.82
N LEU A 491 51.17 37.67 -37.20
CA LEU A 491 51.17 36.22 -36.91
C LEU A 491 51.15 35.93 -35.39
N LYS A 492 51.99 36.60 -34.58
CA LYS A 492 51.96 36.47 -33.10
C LYS A 492 50.61 36.88 -32.51
N CYS A 493 49.89 37.83 -33.12
CA CYS A 493 48.55 38.21 -32.71
C CYS A 493 47.50 37.15 -33.11
N LEU A 494 47.57 36.61 -34.32
CA LEU A 494 46.71 35.50 -34.76
C LEU A 494 46.85 34.27 -33.87
N ASP A 495 48.07 33.87 -33.50
CA ASP A 495 48.27 32.72 -32.61
C ASP A 495 47.79 32.96 -31.18
N LYS A 496 47.82 34.21 -30.67
CA LYS A 496 47.18 34.58 -29.39
C LYS A 496 45.67 34.40 -29.44
N GLU A 497 45.01 34.87 -30.51
CA GLU A 497 43.55 34.71 -30.65
C GLU A 497 43.15 33.25 -30.91
N ARG A 498 43.95 32.48 -31.68
CA ARG A 498 43.77 31.02 -31.78
C ARG A 498 43.90 30.34 -30.42
N SER A 499 44.89 30.72 -29.61
CA SER A 499 45.09 30.16 -28.27
C SER A 499 43.89 30.45 -27.35
N LYS A 500 43.41 31.70 -27.30
CA LYS A 500 42.18 32.09 -26.57
C LYS A 500 40.96 31.30 -27.05
N TYR A 501 40.78 31.13 -28.36
CA TYR A 501 39.67 30.35 -28.92
C TYR A 501 39.75 28.87 -28.52
N HIS A 502 40.94 28.26 -28.60
CA HIS A 502 41.15 26.88 -28.15
C HIS A 502 40.90 26.71 -26.65
N GLU A 503 41.40 27.62 -25.81
CA GLU A 503 41.17 27.60 -24.36
C GLU A 503 39.67 27.75 -24.03
N MET A 504 38.97 28.66 -24.70
CA MET A 504 37.51 28.82 -24.55
C MET A 504 36.73 27.61 -25.07
N LYS A 505 37.16 26.96 -26.15
CA LYS A 505 36.56 25.71 -26.66
C LYS A 505 36.69 24.58 -25.64
N GLU A 506 37.87 24.38 -25.07
CA GLU A 506 38.10 23.35 -24.04
C GLU A 506 37.37 23.69 -22.72
N LYS A 507 37.27 24.97 -22.34
CA LYS A 507 36.41 25.41 -21.22
C LYS A 507 34.93 25.05 -21.44
N HIS A 508 34.40 25.20 -22.65
CA HIS A 508 33.02 24.80 -22.98
C HIS A 508 32.83 23.28 -23.02
N LYS A 509 33.78 22.55 -23.62
CA LYS A 509 33.81 21.07 -23.59
C LYS A 509 33.85 20.54 -22.16
N ALA A 510 34.68 21.11 -21.28
CA ALA A 510 34.72 20.74 -19.86
C ALA A 510 33.43 21.08 -19.09
N LYS A 511 32.73 22.18 -19.44
CA LYS A 511 31.37 22.45 -18.92
C LYS A 511 30.38 21.38 -19.39
N LEU A 512 30.41 21.01 -20.67
CA LEU A 512 29.53 19.99 -21.24
C LEU A 512 29.77 18.60 -20.63
N CYS A 513 31.03 18.19 -20.44
CA CYS A 513 31.37 16.94 -19.75
C CYS A 513 30.86 16.91 -18.31
N ARG A 514 31.00 18.02 -17.55
CA ARG A 514 30.45 18.12 -16.18
C ARG A 514 28.92 18.11 -16.15
N ALA A 515 28.27 18.71 -17.15
CA ALA A 515 26.81 18.63 -17.29
C ALA A 515 26.37 17.20 -17.60
N LYS A 516 27.03 16.52 -18.55
CA LYS A 516 26.74 15.12 -18.89
C LYS A 516 26.92 14.21 -17.68
N GLN A 517 28.05 14.31 -16.97
CA GLN A 517 28.31 13.48 -15.77
C GLN A 517 27.15 13.60 -14.77
N LYS A 518 26.69 14.81 -14.45
CA LYS A 518 25.54 15.00 -13.56
C LYS A 518 24.24 14.35 -14.06
N PHE A 519 24.00 14.34 -15.38
CA PHE A 519 22.84 13.63 -15.94
C PHE A 519 23.02 12.12 -15.92
N ASP A 520 24.23 11.61 -16.16
CA ASP A 520 24.56 10.18 -16.06
C ASP A 520 24.39 9.73 -14.58
N ASP A 521 24.97 10.45 -13.62
CA ASP A 521 24.86 10.22 -12.16
C ASP A 521 23.39 10.17 -11.71
N GLU A 522 22.63 11.22 -12.01
CA GLU A 522 21.19 11.34 -11.68
C GLU A 522 20.35 10.24 -12.33
N THR A 523 20.72 9.78 -13.54
CA THR A 523 20.04 8.66 -14.21
C THR A 523 20.33 7.35 -13.49
N THR A 524 21.59 7.08 -13.11
CA THR A 524 21.92 5.87 -12.33
C THR A 524 21.21 5.84 -10.97
N TRP A 525 21.11 6.98 -10.28
CA TRP A 525 20.37 7.10 -9.02
C TRP A 525 18.87 6.80 -9.19
N ARG A 526 18.26 7.30 -10.28
CA ARG A 526 16.85 6.98 -10.60
C ARG A 526 16.67 5.50 -10.92
N ASP A 527 17.55 4.90 -11.71
CA ASP A 527 17.51 3.47 -12.02
C ASP A 527 17.65 2.60 -10.76
N GLU A 528 18.51 2.99 -9.81
CA GLU A 528 18.64 2.31 -8.52
C GLU A 528 17.39 2.48 -7.64
N LYS A 529 16.79 3.69 -7.59
CA LYS A 529 15.56 3.91 -6.83
C LYS A 529 14.36 3.19 -7.46
N ILE A 530 14.27 3.13 -8.80
CA ILE A 530 13.28 2.32 -9.53
C ILE A 530 13.44 0.84 -9.15
N LYS A 531 14.65 0.28 -9.24
CA LYS A 531 14.94 -1.11 -8.83
C LYS A 531 14.61 -1.37 -7.36
N SER A 532 14.65 -0.36 -6.49
CA SER A 532 14.20 -0.51 -5.10
C SER A 532 12.67 -0.54 -4.99
N LEU A 533 11.99 0.41 -5.63
CA LEU A 533 10.52 0.43 -5.69
C LEU A 533 9.95 -0.84 -6.33
N GLU A 534 10.59 -1.39 -7.37
CA GLU A 534 10.23 -2.67 -7.98
C GLU A 534 10.36 -3.85 -7.01
N ARG A 535 11.43 -3.89 -6.19
CA ARG A 535 11.59 -4.89 -5.12
C ARG A 535 10.55 -4.72 -4.01
N GLU A 536 10.33 -3.50 -3.56
CA GLU A 536 9.32 -3.13 -2.54
C GLU A 536 7.90 -3.53 -3.02
N LEU A 537 7.55 -3.25 -4.28
CA LEU A 537 6.27 -3.57 -4.90
C LEU A 537 6.11 -5.09 -5.13
N SER A 538 7.18 -5.80 -5.49
CA SER A 538 7.20 -7.27 -5.59
C SER A 538 6.94 -7.96 -4.25
N LEU A 539 7.56 -7.47 -3.17
CA LEU A 539 7.33 -7.95 -1.79
C LEU A 539 5.88 -7.68 -1.34
N CYS A 540 5.37 -6.47 -1.59
CA CYS A 540 3.98 -6.10 -1.32
C CYS A 540 3.00 -7.01 -2.09
N SER A 541 3.25 -7.24 -3.39
CA SER A 541 2.46 -8.14 -4.23
C SER A 541 2.43 -9.56 -3.67
N HIS A 542 3.58 -10.11 -3.26
CA HIS A 542 3.65 -11.44 -2.65
C HIS A 542 2.91 -11.53 -1.30
N SER A 543 3.00 -10.49 -0.47
CA SER A 543 2.24 -10.40 0.78
C SER A 543 0.73 -10.43 0.51
N VAL A 544 0.26 -9.66 -0.47
CA VAL A 544 -1.15 -9.61 -0.88
C VAL A 544 -1.63 -10.92 -1.51
N THR A 545 -0.78 -11.67 -2.22
CA THR A 545 -1.17 -13.02 -2.69
C THR A 545 -1.33 -13.99 -1.53
N LYS A 546 -0.41 -13.98 -0.54
CA LYS A 546 -0.47 -14.83 0.65
C LYS A 546 -1.67 -14.49 1.55
N GLU A 547 -2.02 -13.21 1.67
CA GLU A 547 -3.23 -12.75 2.35
C GLU A 547 -4.50 -13.29 1.66
N LYS A 548 -4.57 -13.23 0.32
CA LYS A 548 -5.69 -13.80 -0.44
C LYS A 548 -5.81 -15.31 -0.28
N GLU A 549 -4.69 -16.04 -0.27
CA GLU A 549 -4.67 -17.48 0.01
C GLU A 549 -5.19 -17.81 1.42
N LEU A 550 -4.79 -17.03 2.44
CA LEU A 550 -5.29 -17.16 3.80
C LEU A 550 -6.80 -16.86 3.88
N VAL A 551 -7.27 -15.78 3.25
CA VAL A 551 -8.69 -15.43 3.18
C VAL A 551 -9.49 -16.53 2.48
N MET A 552 -8.99 -17.11 1.37
CA MET A 552 -9.63 -18.25 0.71
C MET A 552 -9.68 -19.50 1.60
N SER A 553 -8.63 -19.78 2.38
CA SER A 553 -8.65 -20.88 3.35
C SER A 553 -9.69 -20.64 4.46
N MET A 554 -9.77 -19.40 4.97
CA MET A 554 -10.76 -19.00 5.98
C MET A 554 -12.20 -19.03 5.44
N THR A 555 -12.47 -18.64 4.19
CA THR A 555 -13.82 -18.73 3.63
C THR A 555 -14.26 -20.18 3.44
N VAL A 556 -13.37 -21.04 2.93
CA VAL A 556 -13.64 -22.48 2.78
C VAL A 556 -13.93 -23.15 4.12
N GLU A 557 -13.19 -22.82 5.19
CA GLU A 557 -13.47 -23.38 6.52
C GLU A 557 -14.77 -22.84 7.12
N ASN A 558 -15.07 -21.54 6.94
CA ASN A 558 -16.36 -20.97 7.34
C ASN A 558 -17.54 -21.63 6.60
N GLU A 559 -17.40 -21.96 5.30
CA GLU A 559 -18.45 -22.68 4.57
C GLU A 559 -18.68 -24.10 5.11
N LYS A 560 -17.60 -24.83 5.48
CA LYS A 560 -17.72 -26.11 6.19
C LYS A 560 -18.46 -25.95 7.51
N LEU A 561 -18.02 -25.04 8.37
CA LEU A 561 -18.66 -24.77 9.67
C LEU A 561 -20.14 -24.34 9.53
N LEU A 562 -20.48 -23.58 8.49
CA LEU A 562 -21.87 -23.22 8.17
C LEU A 562 -22.68 -24.39 7.61
N SER A 563 -22.07 -25.34 6.87
CA SER A 563 -22.73 -26.58 6.45
C SER A 563 -22.99 -27.52 7.63
N GLU A 564 -22.00 -27.67 8.52
CA GLU A 564 -22.08 -28.49 9.73
C GLU A 564 -23.09 -27.92 10.73
N ARG A 565 -23.10 -26.60 10.96
CA ARG A 565 -24.13 -25.92 11.76
C ARG A 565 -25.54 -26.17 11.21
N ARG A 566 -25.73 -26.15 9.89
CA ARG A 566 -27.02 -26.48 9.25
C ARG A 566 -27.41 -27.95 9.47
N ARG A 567 -26.46 -28.87 9.34
CA ARG A 567 -26.65 -30.31 9.58
C ARG A 567 -27.06 -30.59 11.04
N LEU A 568 -26.36 -29.99 12.01
CA LEU A 568 -26.65 -30.15 13.44
C LEU A 568 -28.00 -29.53 13.83
N LEU A 569 -28.38 -28.38 13.26
CA LEU A 569 -29.69 -27.77 13.47
C LEU A 569 -30.83 -28.63 12.89
N GLN A 570 -30.62 -29.28 11.74
CA GLN A 570 -31.58 -30.24 11.18
C GLN A 570 -31.75 -31.44 12.13
N GLN A 571 -30.66 -32.06 12.58
CA GLN A 571 -30.71 -33.19 13.51
C GLN A 571 -31.40 -32.85 14.84
N LEU A 572 -31.16 -31.64 15.37
CA LEU A 572 -31.83 -31.17 16.58
C LEU A 572 -33.35 -31.02 16.38
N ASN A 573 -33.79 -30.52 15.22
CA ASN A 573 -35.21 -30.40 14.91
C ASN A 573 -35.87 -31.78 14.70
N GLU A 574 -35.19 -32.71 14.02
CA GLU A 574 -35.64 -34.10 13.86
C GLU A 574 -35.82 -34.80 15.23
N GLU A 575 -34.86 -34.66 16.15
CA GLU A 575 -34.96 -35.17 17.52
C GLU A 575 -36.07 -34.48 18.33
N GLU A 576 -36.30 -33.17 18.14
CA GLU A 576 -37.42 -32.48 18.79
C GLU A 576 -38.79 -32.97 18.28
N HIS A 577 -38.90 -33.33 17.00
CA HIS A 577 -40.09 -34.00 16.45
C HIS A 577 -40.27 -35.41 17.03
N HIS A 578 -39.22 -36.24 17.04
CA HIS A 578 -39.28 -37.56 17.67
C HIS A 578 -39.68 -37.50 19.15
N LYS A 579 -39.18 -36.50 19.90
CA LYS A 579 -39.59 -36.23 21.28
C LYS A 579 -41.06 -35.82 21.40
N LYS A 580 -41.59 -35.02 20.48
CA LYS A 580 -43.02 -34.65 20.43
C LYS A 580 -43.88 -35.89 20.16
N ASP A 581 -43.51 -36.71 19.19
CA ASP A 581 -44.24 -37.93 18.83
C ASP A 581 -44.19 -38.99 19.94
N SER A 582 -43.05 -39.13 20.63
CA SER A 582 -42.94 -40.00 21.80
C SER A 582 -43.80 -39.51 22.97
N ASN A 583 -43.87 -38.19 23.20
CA ASN A 583 -44.72 -37.60 24.23
C ASN A 583 -46.22 -37.75 23.90
N LEU A 584 -46.62 -37.61 22.63
CA LEU A 584 -47.99 -37.88 22.18
C LEU A 584 -48.35 -39.35 22.37
N THR A 585 -47.44 -40.27 22.02
CA THR A 585 -47.62 -41.72 22.21
C THR A 585 -47.72 -42.09 23.69
N ALA A 586 -46.86 -41.50 24.54
CA ALA A 586 -46.91 -41.68 25.99
C ALA A 586 -48.22 -41.14 26.58
N SER A 587 -48.68 -39.96 26.13
CA SER A 587 -49.95 -39.37 26.56
C SER A 587 -51.15 -40.23 26.16
N LEU A 588 -51.16 -40.76 24.93
CA LEU A 588 -52.19 -41.71 24.47
C LEU A 588 -52.19 -42.99 25.32
N SER A 589 -51.00 -43.54 25.62
CA SER A 589 -50.87 -44.73 26.45
C SER A 589 -51.34 -44.49 27.90
N LYS A 590 -51.06 -43.30 28.46
CA LYS A 590 -51.56 -42.88 29.77
C LYS A 590 -53.09 -42.82 29.77
N CYS A 591 -53.71 -42.11 28.82
CA CYS A 591 -55.17 -42.04 28.73
C CYS A 591 -55.84 -43.43 28.58
N ARG A 592 -55.15 -44.39 27.94
CA ARG A 592 -55.59 -45.80 27.88
C ARG A 592 -55.48 -46.52 29.23
N VAL A 593 -54.41 -46.28 30.00
CA VAL A 593 -54.24 -46.82 31.36
C VAL A 593 -55.27 -46.22 32.31
N ASP A 594 -55.40 -44.88 32.34
CA ASP A 594 -56.38 -44.17 33.17
C ASP A 594 -57.82 -44.69 32.93
N PHE A 595 -58.20 -44.95 31.67
CA PHE A 595 -59.48 -45.58 31.32
C PHE A 595 -59.62 -47.01 31.88
N LEU A 596 -58.59 -47.84 31.74
CA LEU A 596 -58.60 -49.23 32.24
C LEU A 596 -58.60 -49.28 33.77
N GLU A 597 -57.97 -48.33 34.46
CA GLU A 597 -58.07 -48.17 35.91
C GLU A 597 -59.48 -47.78 36.35
N MET A 598 -60.15 -46.86 35.64
CA MET A 598 -61.56 -46.54 35.88
C MET A 598 -62.49 -47.74 35.66
N GLU A 599 -62.25 -48.54 34.62
CA GLU A 599 -63.01 -49.77 34.37
C GLU A 599 -62.74 -50.84 35.44
N ASN A 600 -61.49 -51.08 35.81
CA ASN A 600 -61.11 -51.98 36.90
C ASN A 600 -61.74 -51.57 38.23
N LYS A 601 -61.71 -50.29 38.60
CA LYS A 601 -62.35 -49.77 39.82
C LYS A 601 -63.87 -49.92 39.79
N LYS A 602 -64.50 -49.81 38.62
CA LYS A 602 -65.93 -50.09 38.43
C LYS A 602 -66.26 -51.58 38.58
N LEU A 603 -65.38 -52.47 38.12
CA LEU A 603 -65.50 -53.91 38.32
C LEU A 603 -65.27 -54.31 39.78
N GLU A 604 -64.26 -53.72 40.45
CA GLU A 604 -63.98 -53.89 41.87
C GLU A 604 -65.18 -53.48 42.74
N ASN A 605 -65.74 -52.28 42.51
CA ASN A 605 -66.97 -51.83 43.18
C ASN A 605 -68.15 -52.81 42.96
N LYS A 606 -68.25 -53.41 41.76
CA LYS A 606 -69.30 -54.41 41.46
C LYS A 606 -69.03 -55.75 42.19
N ILE A 607 -67.79 -56.19 42.27
CA ILE A 607 -67.36 -57.37 43.03
C ILE A 607 -67.64 -57.15 44.52
N PHE A 608 -67.33 -55.98 45.07
CA PHE A 608 -67.63 -55.60 46.44
C PHE A 608 -69.14 -55.60 46.71
N HIS A 609 -69.95 -55.03 45.82
CA HIS A 609 -71.42 -55.08 45.95
C HIS A 609 -71.96 -56.52 45.91
N MET A 610 -71.47 -57.36 44.99
CA MET A 610 -71.83 -58.79 44.93
C MET A 610 -71.36 -59.57 46.17
N SER A 611 -70.18 -59.26 46.70
CA SER A 611 -69.65 -59.84 47.95
C SER A 611 -70.49 -59.45 49.16
N ASN A 612 -70.96 -58.21 49.23
CA ASN A 612 -71.91 -57.76 50.27
C ASN A 612 -73.27 -58.47 50.13
N GLN A 613 -73.78 -58.68 48.91
CA GLN A 613 -74.98 -59.50 48.68
C GLN A 613 -74.78 -60.95 49.13
N LEU A 614 -73.64 -61.57 48.78
CA LEU A 614 -73.29 -62.91 49.27
C LEU A 614 -73.22 -62.95 50.80
N ALA A 615 -72.56 -62.00 51.44
CA ALA A 615 -72.50 -61.91 52.91
C ALA A 615 -73.86 -61.67 53.57
N VAL A 616 -74.83 -61.05 52.89
CA VAL A 616 -76.25 -60.97 53.34
C VAL A 616 -76.93 -62.33 53.22
N LEU A 617 -76.73 -63.04 52.11
CA LEU A 617 -77.30 -64.37 51.86
C LEU A 617 -76.69 -65.45 52.76
N GLU A 618 -75.39 -65.41 53.03
CA GLU A 618 -74.72 -66.26 54.01
C GLU A 618 -75.26 -66.03 55.42
N ARG A 619 -75.47 -64.77 55.82
CA ARG A 619 -76.12 -64.45 57.11
C ARG A 619 -77.58 -64.89 57.16
N SER A 620 -78.35 -64.80 56.07
CA SER A 620 -79.73 -65.28 56.06
C SER A 620 -79.81 -66.81 56.09
N LEU A 621 -78.90 -67.51 55.40
CA LEU A 621 -78.76 -68.97 55.43
C LEU A 621 -78.29 -69.44 56.82
N GLN A 622 -77.31 -68.77 57.42
CA GLN A 622 -76.87 -69.04 58.80
C GLN A 622 -77.99 -68.77 59.81
N ASN A 623 -78.83 -67.75 59.61
CA ASN A 623 -80.03 -67.52 60.41
C ASN A 623 -81.08 -68.62 60.22
N ILE A 624 -81.30 -69.12 59.00
CA ILE A 624 -82.20 -70.26 58.73
C ILE A 624 -81.66 -71.53 59.41
N HIS A 625 -80.37 -71.81 59.29
CA HIS A 625 -79.70 -72.93 59.98
C HIS A 625 -79.78 -72.77 61.51
N SER A 626 -79.71 -71.53 62.02
CA SER A 626 -79.90 -71.23 63.45
C SER A 626 -81.37 -71.36 63.88
N LEU A 627 -82.34 -71.07 63.02
CA LEU A 627 -83.76 -71.36 63.26
C LEU A 627 -84.02 -72.87 63.29
N GLN A 628 -83.45 -73.64 62.38
CA GLN A 628 -83.53 -75.10 62.36
C GLN A 628 -82.92 -75.70 63.63
N PHE A 629 -81.74 -75.21 64.05
CA PHE A 629 -81.10 -75.60 65.31
C PHE A 629 -81.94 -75.20 66.54
N ALA A 630 -82.55 -74.01 66.52
CA ALA A 630 -83.47 -73.57 67.57
C ALA A 630 -84.79 -74.36 67.59
N GLU A 631 -85.26 -74.86 66.46
CA GLU A 631 -86.46 -75.70 66.35
C GLU A 631 -86.19 -77.13 66.86
N GLU A 632 -85.02 -77.70 66.59
CA GLU A 632 -84.54 -78.93 67.25
C GLU A 632 -84.42 -78.74 68.77
N LEU A 633 -83.81 -77.64 69.24
CA LEU A 633 -83.79 -77.30 70.67
C LEU A 633 -85.20 -77.11 71.25
N LYS A 634 -86.17 -76.62 70.46
CA LYS A 634 -87.56 -76.44 70.88
C LYS A 634 -88.32 -77.75 71.00
N LYS A 635 -87.95 -78.80 70.26
CA LYS A 635 -88.43 -80.18 70.52
C LYS A 635 -87.93 -80.69 71.86
N ILE A 636 -86.65 -80.44 72.17
CA ILE A 636 -85.99 -80.86 73.43
C ILE A 636 -86.53 -80.08 74.65
N SER A 637 -86.88 -78.80 74.48
CA SER A 637 -87.29 -77.90 75.59
C SER A 637 -88.71 -78.08 76.13
N ASN A 638 -89.54 -78.99 75.60
CA ASN A 638 -90.96 -79.09 75.94
C ASN A 638 -91.27 -79.82 77.28
N HIS A 639 -90.28 -80.13 78.12
CA HIS A 639 -90.47 -80.93 79.35
C HIS A 639 -90.46 -80.12 80.68
N LEU A 640 -90.38 -78.79 80.68
CA LEU A 640 -90.70 -78.02 81.90
C LEU A 640 -91.43 -76.71 81.61
N GLN A 641 -92.44 -76.45 82.43
CA GLN A 641 -93.53 -75.50 82.15
C GLN A 641 -93.36 -74.15 82.87
N VAL A 642 -93.81 -73.07 82.19
CA VAL A 642 -94.71 -71.99 82.71
C VAL A 642 -94.17 -71.16 83.91
N PHE A 643 -94.24 -69.82 83.95
CA PHE A 643 -95.21 -68.82 83.47
C PHE A 643 -94.50 -67.72 82.62
N LYS A 644 -95.07 -66.98 81.65
CA LYS A 644 -96.36 -66.27 81.47
C LYS A 644 -96.61 -65.08 82.44
N SER A 645 -97.04 -63.88 82.02
CA SER A 645 -97.13 -63.26 80.68
C SER A 645 -97.62 -61.79 80.72
N LEU A 646 -96.92 -60.86 80.04
CA LEU A 646 -97.47 -59.68 79.29
C LEU A 646 -98.22 -58.59 80.14
N PRO A 647 -98.74 -57.44 79.59
CA PRO A 647 -98.71 -56.97 78.19
C PRO A 647 -98.52 -55.45 77.86
N VAL A 648 -98.20 -55.18 76.58
CA VAL A 648 -98.44 -53.95 75.73
C VAL A 648 -97.87 -52.57 76.16
N HIS A 649 -97.73 -51.52 75.31
CA HIS A 649 -98.29 -51.15 73.99
C HIS A 649 -97.27 -50.38 73.07
N THR A 650 -97.33 -50.58 71.73
CA THR A 650 -97.09 -49.65 70.56
C THR A 650 -96.03 -48.51 70.62
N SER A 651 -95.29 -48.09 69.57
CA SER A 651 -95.27 -48.29 68.09
C SER A 651 -94.08 -47.47 67.48
N SER A 652 -93.67 -47.50 66.19
CA SER A 652 -93.81 -48.43 65.05
C SER A 652 -93.00 -47.93 63.81
N ALA A 653 -92.60 -48.86 62.92
CA ALA A 653 -92.24 -48.68 61.49
C ALA A 653 -90.96 -47.90 61.05
N THR A 654 -90.06 -48.64 60.39
CA THR A 654 -88.99 -48.31 59.42
C THR A 654 -89.52 -47.65 58.12
N PRO A 655 -88.70 -47.03 57.19
CA PRO A 655 -87.42 -47.58 56.67
C PRO A 655 -86.28 -46.65 56.11
N LEU A 656 -85.07 -47.26 55.98
CA LEU A 656 -83.98 -47.07 54.96
C LEU A 656 -83.44 -45.64 54.66
N GLU A 657 -82.19 -45.34 54.24
CA GLU A 657 -80.86 -46.00 54.05
C GLU A 657 -79.81 -44.81 53.93
N PRO A 658 -78.49 -44.97 53.66
CA PRO A 658 -77.48 -44.29 54.49
C PRO A 658 -76.52 -43.30 53.77
N SER A 659 -75.62 -42.71 54.57
CA SER A 659 -74.25 -42.24 54.28
C SER A 659 -74.03 -41.20 53.15
N GLU A 660 -73.60 -39.97 53.45
CA GLU A 660 -72.20 -39.54 53.72
C GLU A 660 -71.31 -39.49 52.46
N ILE A 661 -70.40 -38.51 52.23
CA ILE A 661 -70.21 -37.11 52.68
C ILE A 661 -69.11 -36.50 51.76
N GLN A 662 -69.02 -35.16 51.62
CA GLN A 662 -67.92 -34.33 51.01
C GLN A 662 -67.04 -34.91 49.86
N SER A 663 -67.09 -34.38 48.62
CA SER A 663 -66.34 -33.19 48.10
C SER A 663 -64.82 -33.39 47.86
N SER A 664 -64.13 -32.85 46.83
CA SER A 664 -64.50 -31.99 45.68
C SER A 664 -63.33 -31.85 44.71
N LEU A 665 -63.56 -31.58 43.42
CA LEU A 665 -62.63 -30.82 42.54
C LEU A 665 -63.37 -30.25 41.30
N ASP A 666 -62.89 -29.12 40.78
CA ASP A 666 -62.98 -28.49 39.43
C ASP A 666 -64.23 -28.71 38.53
N SER A 667 -64.77 -27.72 37.79
CA SER A 667 -64.06 -26.87 36.81
C SER A 667 -64.97 -25.78 36.17
N SER A 668 -64.35 -24.80 35.49
CA SER A 668 -64.81 -23.94 34.35
C SER A 668 -66.26 -23.40 34.23
N GLY A 669 -66.39 -22.08 33.96
CA GLY A 669 -67.66 -21.37 33.57
C GLY A 669 -68.12 -21.61 32.11
N PRO A 670 -68.99 -20.75 31.49
CA PRO A 670 -69.16 -19.28 31.63
C PRO A 670 -70.64 -18.85 31.93
N THR A 671 -71.07 -17.57 32.01
CA THR A 671 -71.26 -16.53 30.94
C THR A 671 -71.56 -15.09 31.45
N LYS A 672 -71.40 -14.11 30.54
CA LYS A 672 -71.95 -12.71 30.40
C LYS A 672 -73.05 -12.24 31.41
N GLN A 673 -73.24 -10.94 31.74
CA GLN A 673 -72.98 -9.63 31.06
C GLN A 673 -73.13 -8.45 32.10
N THR A 674 -73.03 -7.11 31.90
CA THR A 674 -72.90 -6.09 30.80
C THR A 674 -72.24 -4.78 31.37
N ASP A 675 -72.00 -3.76 30.53
CA ASP A 675 -71.80 -2.31 30.81
C ASP A 675 -70.53 -1.85 31.57
N ALA A 676 -69.88 -0.70 31.28
CA ALA A 676 -69.93 0.22 30.11
C ALA A 676 -68.62 1.08 29.96
N THR A 677 -68.51 1.80 28.85
CA THR A 677 -67.46 2.72 28.31
C THR A 677 -67.06 3.95 29.18
N PRO A 678 -66.02 4.81 28.84
CA PRO A 678 -65.22 4.97 27.59
C PRO A 678 -63.66 5.17 27.74
N SER A 679 -63.00 5.56 26.62
CA SER A 679 -61.56 5.91 26.37
C SER A 679 -61.29 7.44 26.56
N PRO A 680 -60.19 8.16 26.11
CA PRO A 680 -58.94 7.78 25.36
C PRO A 680 -57.60 8.53 25.73
N HIS A 681 -56.57 8.39 24.84
CA HIS A 681 -55.25 9.10 24.66
C HIS A 681 -53.99 8.44 25.30
N CYS A 682 -52.91 8.03 24.59
CA CYS A 682 -51.97 8.64 23.58
C CYS A 682 -50.76 9.35 24.28
N TRP A 683 -49.46 9.22 23.93
CA TRP A 683 -48.75 9.42 22.63
C TRP A 683 -47.38 8.67 22.45
N THR A 684 -47.09 8.26 21.21
CA THR A 684 -45.80 8.26 20.44
C THR A 684 -44.43 7.68 20.91
N SER A 685 -43.88 6.79 20.04
CA SER A 685 -42.52 6.80 19.39
C SER A 685 -41.20 6.44 20.12
N GLY A 686 -40.36 5.66 19.41
CA GLY A 686 -38.87 5.64 19.54
C GLY A 686 -38.20 4.26 19.64
N PRO A 687 -37.36 3.82 18.66
CA PRO A 687 -36.69 2.50 18.71
C PRO A 687 -35.17 2.57 18.96
N PHE A 688 -34.60 1.49 19.50
CA PHE A 688 -33.17 1.19 19.44
C PHE A 688 -32.93 -0.20 18.84
N ARG A 689 -31.89 -0.32 18.00
CA ARG A 689 -31.28 -1.60 17.61
C ARG A 689 -29.96 -1.78 18.34
N SER A 690 -29.57 -3.03 18.56
CA SER A 690 -28.19 -3.41 18.86
C SER A 690 -27.89 -4.72 18.12
N ALA A 691 -26.65 -4.89 17.68
CA ALA A 691 -26.21 -5.99 16.84
C ALA A 691 -24.78 -6.41 17.23
N GLU A 692 -24.35 -7.55 16.69
CA GLU A 692 -22.95 -8.01 16.62
C GLU A 692 -22.19 -8.14 17.96
N MET A 693 -22.14 -9.38 18.46
CA MET A 693 -21.04 -9.84 19.31
C MET A 693 -19.88 -10.31 18.43
N GLY A 694 -18.69 -9.75 18.65
CA GLY A 694 -17.48 -10.06 17.89
C GLY A 694 -16.78 -11.34 18.34
N TYR A 695 -15.86 -11.83 17.50
CA TYR A 695 -14.95 -12.93 17.83
C TYR A 695 -13.85 -12.47 18.79
N LEU A 696 -13.57 -13.26 19.83
CA LEU A 696 -12.41 -13.09 20.70
C LEU A 696 -11.27 -13.99 20.20
N ASN A 697 -10.17 -13.37 19.76
CA ASN A 697 -8.90 -14.08 19.58
C ASN A 697 -8.18 -14.15 20.94
N LEU A 698 -7.83 -15.36 21.37
CA LEU A 698 -6.96 -15.59 22.54
C LEU A 698 -5.56 -15.97 22.07
N THR A 699 -4.62 -15.04 22.21
CA THR A 699 -3.18 -15.32 22.16
C THR A 699 -2.50 -14.45 23.22
N SER A 700 -2.03 -15.08 24.29
CA SER A 700 -1.17 -14.48 25.30
C SER A 700 -0.09 -15.50 25.65
N THR A 701 1.15 -15.06 25.63
CA THR A 701 2.32 -15.87 25.95
C THR A 701 3.17 -15.17 27.00
N GLN A 702 3.20 -15.79 28.19
CA GLN A 702 4.45 -16.00 28.94
C GLN A 702 5.22 -14.77 29.47
N SER A 703 4.98 -14.44 30.75
CA SER A 703 5.94 -14.01 31.81
C SER A 703 7.21 -13.19 31.45
N GLY A 704 7.43 -12.07 32.17
CA GLY A 704 8.66 -11.24 32.12
C GLY A 704 9.94 -11.86 32.75
N PRO A 705 10.90 -11.07 33.29
CA PRO A 705 10.64 -10.04 34.32
C PRO A 705 11.58 -8.78 34.30
N ASP A 706 11.61 -8.06 35.43
CA ASP A 706 12.64 -7.14 35.96
C ASP A 706 12.63 -5.62 35.62
N GLN A 707 13.08 -4.83 36.60
CA GLN A 707 13.15 -3.36 36.62
C GLN A 707 14.53 -2.84 36.20
N PRO A 708 14.66 -1.53 35.92
CA PRO A 708 15.32 -0.70 36.94
C PRO A 708 14.61 0.64 37.25
N ALA A 709 15.00 1.25 38.38
CA ALA A 709 14.43 2.50 38.91
C ALA A 709 15.06 3.78 38.28
N PRO A 710 14.36 4.94 38.29
CA PRO A 710 14.78 6.13 37.55
C PRO A 710 15.72 7.07 38.35
N PRO A 711 16.64 7.79 37.68
CA PRO A 711 17.38 8.90 38.27
C PRO A 711 16.62 10.23 38.20
N ALA A 712 16.55 10.89 39.36
CA ALA A 712 16.31 12.32 39.63
C ALA A 712 15.81 13.25 38.50
N ALA A 713 14.65 13.88 38.73
CA ALA A 713 14.29 15.11 38.05
C ALA A 713 15.25 16.26 38.45
N LEU A 714 15.68 17.05 37.46
CA LEU A 714 16.28 18.38 37.70
C LEU A 714 15.36 19.46 37.13
N SER A 715 14.82 20.27 38.03
CA SER A 715 14.01 21.43 37.67
C SER A 715 14.88 22.61 37.26
N SER A 716 14.60 23.22 36.11
CA SER A 716 15.03 24.58 35.77
C SER A 716 13.81 25.41 35.40
N SER A 717 13.26 26.11 36.41
CA SER A 717 12.30 27.20 36.21
C SER A 717 13.02 28.47 35.77
N GLU A 718 12.25 29.53 35.47
CA GLU A 718 12.69 30.91 35.25
C GLU A 718 13.47 31.20 33.95
N ASN A 719 13.28 32.32 33.25
CA ASN A 719 12.25 33.38 33.32
C ASN A 719 12.03 33.89 31.88
N THR A 720 10.80 34.16 31.41
CA THR A 720 9.95 35.32 31.74
C THR A 720 10.61 36.67 31.42
N HIS A 721 10.30 37.26 30.26
CA HIS A 721 9.82 38.65 30.12
C HIS A 721 9.61 39.09 28.66
N ALA A 722 8.63 39.98 28.46
CA ALA A 722 8.32 40.79 27.27
C ALA A 722 7.94 40.03 25.98
#